data_AF-A0A2K3JIE7-F1
#
_entry.id   AF-A0A2K3JIE7-F1
#
_cell.length_a   1.000
_cell.length_b   1.000
_cell.length_c   1.000
_cell.angle_alpha   90.00
_cell.angle_beta   90.00
_cell.angle_gamma   90.00
#
_symmetry.space_group_name_H-M   'P 1'
#
loop_
_entity.id
_entity.type
_entity.pdbx_description
1 polymer ?
#
loop_
_entity_poly.entity_id
_entity_poly.type
_entity_poly.pdbx_seq_one_letter_code
_entity_poly.pdbx_strand_id
1 'polypeptide(L)'
;MDGSDYTDDVKTILRRTKTLTRIVEVDEIQNDDPKISSELGYMMLLAPKWGALGVNVTGISITSGSQAGALLTQVYPKYIDMSSDDWPTPYDGIGNAGDIYHPVSRIGLWSASPGVATTQFDMLRVTKYAGDRYHVRVRNPDSTLTAKITTDEVSDLLVYLVDPHGYVRAPDMPIWNGPVNPIHVWNGLENPTNNPWRCWNPEPHTEFSAEVLHPEEGWWTIIVVPRYAVGAEKIRYTLTVDQRTVNAKRADAEVSAANAAVIASLHHAPLLYVSEDAIPSVTATAFTALGVNTVIFVERGDIGKVSFPAGITVQDDLTDMQDIIDHIKTYEDSENFITITSLKTGKGFFAPAAYLAAYHGSPVLRIEDAKGNPAAMADRIETWRLADGDYYHGARAPAHLPDADEPVDQNPIRLLTAMLQFLRSKDPSVLPPLGMDADRYWRAEMHNETQQWIAGYNLDLDGQEAYCFVAPRTDIYLPLHSVMIGNNSYAGHIPGDTPAYSSAIIVRSVLYSALIFANPNRNTTTSQLMNFPDGDSWTYNNGQTELTYSSRTVKQCFSSHFRTFDGHCLWDAHLQAMNNGVSAFYYTGHGTGGSGISAQYYQTEHCNYPEQIWWDAWRGYSGFDNWRIVRNNGKSWYNPEPPSLYDIIQYDHVDRLLGNLKSCAVFYQSCSTADGYGPMVYLDHGAVLWYGNAGSGLCPEADLMDDRFFESTMVHGETVGQAYSKEVWLHYRDFTTLDPVSIYGSSTRRITTLQCIYGDPTLVVFSPEWISPVPIVG
;
A
#
# COMPACT_ATOMS: atom_id res chain seq x y z
N MET A 1 26.26 -4.38 -6.87
CA MET A 1 26.49 -3.71 -5.58
C MET A 1 27.16 -4.70 -4.63
N ASP A 2 26.83 -5.97 -4.81
CA ASP A 2 27.60 -7.19 -4.51
C ASP A 2 29.11 -7.24 -4.89
N GLY A 3 29.60 -6.39 -5.80
CA GLY A 3 30.98 -6.48 -6.29
C GLY A 3 31.22 -7.57 -7.36
N SER A 4 30.15 -8.14 -7.91
CA SER A 4 30.21 -9.14 -8.99
C SER A 4 30.09 -8.51 -10.38
N ASP A 5 30.57 -9.21 -11.40
CA ASP A 5 30.39 -8.85 -12.82
C ASP A 5 29.13 -9.49 -13.45
N TYR A 6 28.29 -10.14 -12.63
CA TYR A 6 27.11 -10.84 -13.14
C TYR A 6 26.03 -9.85 -13.59
N THR A 7 25.46 -10.10 -14.77
CA THR A 7 24.37 -9.29 -15.34
C THR A 7 23.13 -10.14 -15.57
N ASP A 8 21.97 -9.49 -15.45
CA ASP A 8 20.68 -10.10 -15.81
C ASP A 8 20.56 -10.29 -17.32
N ASP A 9 19.81 -11.30 -17.73
CA ASP A 9 19.53 -11.57 -19.14
C ASP A 9 18.25 -10.84 -19.57
N VAL A 10 18.37 -9.91 -20.51
CA VAL A 10 17.21 -9.19 -21.09
C VAL A 10 16.94 -9.74 -22.48
N LYS A 11 15.74 -10.31 -22.68
CA LYS A 11 15.30 -10.86 -23.96
C LYS A 11 14.01 -10.21 -24.43
N THR A 12 14.02 -9.73 -25.67
CA THR A 12 12.77 -9.39 -26.37
C THR A 12 12.05 -10.66 -26.78
N ILE A 13 11.01 -11.02 -26.02
CA ILE A 13 10.21 -12.23 -26.25
C ILE A 13 9.07 -12.00 -27.25
N LEU A 14 8.73 -10.73 -27.53
CA LEU A 14 7.81 -10.37 -28.61
C LEU A 14 8.21 -9.03 -29.22
N ARG A 15 8.24 -8.97 -30.55
CA ARG A 15 8.26 -7.71 -31.31
C ARG A 15 7.33 -7.81 -32.51
N ARG A 16 6.33 -6.93 -32.59
CA ARG A 16 5.32 -6.94 -33.64
C ARG A 16 4.92 -5.53 -34.02
N THR A 17 4.95 -5.23 -35.31
CA THR A 17 4.39 -4.00 -35.88
C THR A 17 3.05 -4.30 -36.50
N LYS A 18 2.02 -3.52 -36.14
CA LYS A 18 0.66 -3.69 -36.63
C LYS A 18 -0.01 -2.33 -36.82
N THR A 19 -1.14 -2.32 -37.52
CA THR A 19 -2.03 -1.17 -37.60
C THR A 19 -3.35 -1.54 -36.94
N LEU A 20 -3.64 -0.88 -35.81
CA LEU A 20 -4.93 -0.99 -35.12
C LEU A 20 -5.95 -0.11 -35.85
N THR A 21 -7.12 -0.66 -36.14
CA THR A 21 -8.26 0.12 -36.66
C THR A 21 -9.15 0.49 -35.49
N ARG A 22 -9.40 1.77 -35.28
CA ARG A 22 -10.26 2.24 -34.19
C ARG A 22 -11.71 1.90 -34.50
N ILE A 23 -12.27 0.99 -33.70
CA ILE A 23 -13.67 0.57 -33.78
C ILE A 23 -14.25 0.66 -32.38
N VAL A 24 -15.38 1.35 -32.27
CA VAL A 24 -16.10 1.55 -31.01
C VAL A 24 -17.55 1.13 -31.21
N GLU A 25 -18.12 0.50 -30.20
CA GLU A 25 -19.56 0.21 -30.12
C GLU A 25 -20.09 0.80 -28.83
N VAL A 26 -21.21 1.51 -28.91
CA VAL A 26 -21.83 2.18 -27.77
C VAL A 26 -23.23 1.61 -27.59
N ASP A 27 -23.49 1.11 -26.39
CA ASP A 27 -24.83 0.80 -25.92
C ASP A 27 -25.28 1.93 -24.99
N GLU A 28 -26.42 2.54 -25.27
CA GLU A 28 -27.10 3.51 -24.40
C GLU A 28 -28.39 2.87 -23.91
N ILE A 29 -28.48 2.64 -22.60
CA ILE A 29 -29.56 1.91 -21.94
C ILE A 29 -30.27 2.88 -21.01
N GLN A 30 -31.54 3.17 -21.29
CA GLN A 30 -32.37 4.01 -20.44
C GLN A 30 -32.75 3.25 -19.16
N ASN A 31 -33.09 3.99 -18.12
CA ASN A 31 -33.41 3.43 -16.81
C ASN A 31 -34.62 2.46 -16.79
N ASP A 32 -35.51 2.55 -17.77
CA ASP A 32 -36.70 1.71 -17.96
C ASP A 32 -36.49 0.58 -18.98
N ASP A 33 -35.29 0.41 -19.54
CA ASP A 33 -35.01 -0.63 -20.52
C ASP A 33 -35.06 -2.03 -19.85
N PRO A 34 -35.86 -2.98 -20.39
CA PRO A 34 -36.00 -4.32 -19.83
C PRO A 34 -34.71 -5.16 -19.86
N LYS A 35 -33.64 -4.70 -20.52
CA LYS A 35 -32.32 -5.33 -20.49
C LYS A 35 -31.57 -5.12 -19.18
N ILE A 36 -31.94 -4.13 -18.37
CA ILE A 36 -31.34 -3.90 -17.06
C ILE A 36 -31.95 -4.90 -16.06
N SER A 37 -31.11 -5.83 -15.59
CA SER A 37 -31.47 -6.69 -14.45
C SER A 37 -31.33 -5.87 -13.15
N SER A 38 -32.30 -6.01 -12.24
CA SER A 38 -32.18 -5.44 -10.88
C SER A 38 -30.97 -5.95 -10.12
N GLU A 39 -30.54 -7.18 -10.40
CA GLU A 39 -29.50 -7.87 -9.64
C GLU A 39 -28.09 -7.64 -10.19
N LEU A 40 -27.92 -7.72 -11.51
CA LEU A 40 -26.61 -7.63 -12.15
C LEU A 40 -26.47 -6.41 -13.07
N GLY A 41 -27.52 -5.66 -13.36
CA GLY A 41 -27.49 -4.58 -14.35
C GLY A 41 -27.54 -5.08 -15.80
N TYR A 42 -26.85 -4.38 -16.70
CA TYR A 42 -26.78 -4.69 -18.13
C TYR A 42 -25.69 -5.72 -18.43
N MET A 43 -26.11 -6.96 -18.69
CA MET A 43 -25.20 -8.05 -19.03
C MET A 43 -24.79 -8.07 -20.50
N MET A 44 -23.54 -8.38 -20.76
CA MET A 44 -22.94 -8.43 -22.08
C MET A 44 -21.94 -9.58 -22.23
N LEU A 45 -22.01 -10.31 -23.34
CA LEU A 45 -20.99 -11.30 -23.71
C LEU A 45 -19.90 -10.63 -24.53
N LEU A 46 -18.67 -10.59 -23.99
CA LEU A 46 -17.55 -9.92 -24.65
C LEU A 46 -16.65 -10.91 -25.36
N ALA A 47 -16.55 -10.75 -26.68
CA ALA A 47 -15.68 -11.50 -27.56
C ALA A 47 -14.24 -10.93 -27.60
N PRO A 48 -13.24 -11.69 -28.10
CA PRO A 48 -11.83 -11.26 -28.10
C PRO A 48 -11.52 -9.91 -28.77
N LYS A 49 -12.39 -9.43 -29.68
CA LYS A 49 -12.26 -8.15 -30.39
C LYS A 49 -12.15 -6.96 -29.42
N TRP A 50 -12.86 -7.01 -28.30
CA TRP A 50 -12.93 -5.89 -27.36
C TRP A 50 -11.71 -5.89 -26.44
N GLY A 51 -10.99 -4.78 -26.43
CA GLY A 51 -9.80 -4.55 -25.60
C GLY A 51 -10.11 -3.89 -24.27
N ALA A 52 -11.08 -2.96 -24.24
CA ALA A 52 -11.50 -2.26 -23.02
C ALA A 52 -12.98 -1.88 -23.06
N LEU A 53 -13.51 -1.53 -21.88
CA LEU A 53 -14.84 -1.00 -21.67
C LEU A 53 -14.73 0.37 -21.01
N GLY A 54 -15.57 1.29 -21.44
CA GLY A 54 -15.93 2.48 -20.67
C GLY A 54 -17.36 2.35 -20.17
N VAL A 55 -17.61 2.72 -18.91
CA VAL A 55 -18.96 2.72 -18.32
C VAL A 55 -19.26 4.11 -17.79
N ASN A 56 -20.46 4.61 -18.08
CA ASN A 56 -20.90 5.92 -17.63
C ASN A 56 -22.39 5.87 -17.26
N VAL A 57 -22.75 6.40 -16.11
CA VAL A 57 -24.08 6.52 -15.56
C VAL A 57 -24.37 8.00 -15.36
N THR A 58 -25.45 8.48 -15.97
CA THR A 58 -25.82 9.89 -15.89
C THR A 58 -27.13 10.10 -15.17
N GLY A 59 -27.30 11.28 -14.58
CA GLY A 59 -28.55 11.70 -13.96
C GLY A 59 -28.82 11.01 -12.62
N ILE A 60 -27.77 10.64 -11.88
CA ILE A 60 -27.95 10.03 -10.56
C ILE A 60 -28.61 11.05 -9.66
N SER A 61 -29.78 10.71 -9.11
CA SER A 61 -30.67 11.66 -8.45
C SER A 61 -30.69 11.55 -6.93
N ILE A 62 -29.74 10.81 -6.35
CA ILE A 62 -29.65 10.57 -4.91
C ILE A 62 -28.31 11.04 -4.35
N THR A 63 -28.31 11.44 -3.09
CA THR A 63 -27.16 11.29 -2.22
C THR A 63 -27.39 10.04 -1.37
N SER A 64 -26.32 9.34 -1.05
CA SER A 64 -26.37 8.00 -0.47
C SER A 64 -25.32 7.89 0.63
N GLY A 65 -25.39 6.86 1.48
CA GLY A 65 -24.31 6.52 2.43
C GLY A 65 -23.46 5.35 1.97
N SER A 66 -23.76 4.78 0.80
CA SER A 66 -23.18 3.55 0.25
C SER A 66 -22.79 3.72 -1.21
N GLN A 67 -21.87 2.88 -1.68
CA GLN A 67 -21.39 2.80 -3.06
C GLN A 67 -22.54 2.95 -4.07
N ALA A 68 -22.44 3.91 -4.98
CA ALA A 68 -23.53 4.36 -5.84
C ALA A 68 -23.00 5.08 -7.07
N GLY A 69 -23.00 4.42 -8.21
CA GLY A 69 -22.50 5.00 -9.46
C GLY A 69 -22.22 3.94 -10.50
N ALA A 70 -21.22 4.14 -11.35
CA ALA A 70 -20.90 3.14 -12.35
C ALA A 70 -20.20 1.95 -11.69
N LEU A 71 -20.65 0.74 -12.00
CA LEU A 71 -20.01 -0.51 -11.55
C LEU A 71 -19.77 -1.41 -12.77
N LEU A 72 -18.59 -2.03 -12.82
CA LEU A 72 -18.22 -3.00 -13.85
C LEU A 72 -17.85 -4.35 -13.23
N THR A 73 -18.66 -5.36 -13.51
CA THR A 73 -18.50 -6.71 -12.95
C THR A 73 -18.08 -7.71 -14.00
N GLN A 74 -17.05 -8.53 -13.72
CA GLN A 74 -16.76 -9.72 -14.50
C GLN A 74 -17.56 -10.91 -13.94
N VAL A 75 -18.78 -11.10 -14.42
CA VAL A 75 -19.73 -12.12 -13.93
C VAL A 75 -19.21 -13.55 -14.09
N TYR A 76 -18.61 -13.88 -15.24
CA TYR A 76 -18.00 -15.20 -15.47
C TYR A 76 -16.77 -15.05 -16.35
N PRO A 77 -15.61 -15.63 -15.96
CA PRO A 77 -15.45 -16.72 -15.00
C PRO A 77 -15.14 -16.35 -13.54
N LYS A 78 -15.10 -15.07 -13.17
CA LYS A 78 -14.62 -14.65 -11.84
C LYS A 78 -15.69 -14.28 -10.83
N TYR A 79 -16.79 -13.69 -11.27
CA TYR A 79 -17.85 -13.18 -10.41
C TYR A 79 -17.33 -12.18 -9.36
N ILE A 80 -16.73 -11.09 -9.83
CA ILE A 80 -16.15 -10.01 -9.00
C ILE A 80 -16.25 -8.67 -9.74
N ASP A 81 -16.38 -7.58 -8.99
CA ASP A 81 -16.22 -6.23 -9.52
C ASP A 81 -14.76 -5.97 -9.93
N MET A 82 -14.60 -5.14 -10.95
CA MET A 82 -13.31 -4.85 -11.59
C MET A 82 -13.01 -3.35 -11.65
N SER A 83 -14.03 -2.50 -11.40
CA SER A 83 -13.97 -1.05 -11.50
C SER A 83 -15.28 -0.45 -10.96
N SER A 84 -15.20 0.55 -10.07
CA SER A 84 -16.30 1.44 -9.71
C SER A 84 -15.99 2.92 -10.01
N ASP A 85 -17.02 3.74 -10.06
CA ASP A 85 -16.97 5.22 -10.02
C ASP A 85 -18.11 5.68 -9.10
N ASP A 86 -17.74 6.32 -8.00
CA ASP A 86 -18.55 6.65 -6.82
C ASP A 86 -18.42 8.14 -6.45
N TRP A 87 -17.97 9.00 -7.37
CA TRP A 87 -17.90 10.43 -7.13
C TRP A 87 -18.64 11.21 -8.23
N PRO A 88 -19.48 12.22 -7.93
CA PRO A 88 -19.72 12.86 -6.63
C PRO A 88 -20.75 12.14 -5.74
N THR A 89 -21.44 11.11 -6.26
CA THR A 89 -22.42 10.32 -5.51
C THR A 89 -21.75 9.03 -5.05
N PRO A 90 -21.78 8.64 -3.76
CA PRO A 90 -22.85 8.95 -2.80
C PRO A 90 -22.61 10.17 -1.89
N TYR A 91 -21.37 10.64 -1.74
CA TYR A 91 -20.95 11.44 -0.58
C TYR A 91 -21.06 12.96 -0.72
N ASP A 92 -20.80 13.52 -1.91
CA ASP A 92 -20.69 14.98 -2.12
C ASP A 92 -21.90 15.58 -2.85
N GLY A 93 -22.79 14.74 -3.40
CA GLY A 93 -23.96 15.24 -4.11
C GLY A 93 -24.55 14.29 -5.15
N ILE A 94 -25.57 14.78 -5.84
CA ILE A 94 -26.12 14.17 -7.06
C ILE A 94 -25.16 14.43 -8.23
N GLY A 95 -25.04 13.49 -9.17
CA GLY A 95 -24.16 13.70 -10.31
C GLY A 95 -24.10 12.55 -11.31
N ASN A 96 -23.11 12.60 -12.18
CA ASN A 96 -22.80 11.50 -13.11
C ASN A 96 -21.63 10.71 -12.55
N ALA A 97 -21.59 9.42 -12.83
CA ALA A 97 -20.43 8.54 -12.62
C ALA A 97 -19.97 8.07 -14.00
N GLY A 98 -18.91 8.66 -14.56
CA GLY A 98 -18.54 8.56 -15.96
C GLY A 98 -17.12 8.17 -16.32
N ASP A 99 -16.27 7.75 -15.38
CA ASP A 99 -14.83 7.64 -15.60
C ASP A 99 -14.24 6.22 -15.60
N ILE A 100 -15.07 5.17 -15.43
CA ILE A 100 -14.63 3.79 -15.61
C ILE A 100 -14.03 3.61 -17.00
N TYR A 101 -12.78 3.15 -17.04
CA TYR A 101 -12.11 2.63 -18.24
C TYR A 101 -11.24 1.43 -17.84
N HIS A 102 -11.72 0.22 -18.16
CA HIS A 102 -11.10 -1.02 -17.68
C HIS A 102 -10.86 -2.00 -18.84
N PRO A 103 -9.69 -2.67 -18.92
CA PRO A 103 -9.41 -3.64 -19.97
C PRO A 103 -10.33 -4.87 -19.85
N VAL A 104 -10.73 -5.45 -20.98
CA VAL A 104 -11.46 -6.72 -21.00
C VAL A 104 -10.44 -7.83 -20.70
N SER A 105 -10.16 -8.07 -19.43
CA SER A 105 -9.11 -8.98 -18.96
C SER A 105 -9.36 -10.43 -19.36
N ARG A 106 -10.63 -10.88 -19.36
CA ARG A 106 -11.07 -12.17 -19.89
C ARG A 106 -12.27 -12.02 -20.81
N ILE A 107 -12.32 -12.89 -21.80
CA ILE A 107 -13.51 -13.16 -22.62
C ILE A 107 -14.53 -13.86 -21.72
N GLY A 108 -15.78 -13.42 -21.76
CA GLY A 108 -16.81 -13.99 -20.90
C GLY A 108 -18.02 -13.09 -20.74
N LEU A 109 -18.81 -13.39 -19.72
CA LEU A 109 -19.98 -12.61 -19.35
C LEU A 109 -19.54 -11.48 -18.41
N TRP A 110 -19.85 -10.26 -18.80
CA TRP A 110 -19.61 -9.05 -18.04
C TRP A 110 -20.93 -8.36 -17.77
N SER A 111 -20.94 -7.47 -16.79
CA SER A 111 -22.08 -6.62 -16.50
C SER A 111 -21.64 -5.21 -16.19
N ALA A 112 -22.47 -4.24 -16.56
CA ALA A 112 -22.36 -2.86 -16.12
C ALA A 112 -23.64 -2.49 -15.38
N SER A 113 -23.51 -1.85 -14.21
CA SER A 113 -24.66 -1.45 -13.41
C SER A 113 -24.50 -0.03 -12.86
N PRO A 114 -25.61 0.63 -12.48
CA PRO A 114 -25.60 1.97 -11.93
C PRO A 114 -25.51 2.02 -10.40
N GLY A 115 -25.39 0.88 -9.70
CA GLY A 115 -25.32 0.81 -8.23
C GLY A 115 -26.54 1.38 -7.48
N VAL A 116 -27.55 1.85 -8.19
CA VAL A 116 -28.75 2.51 -7.65
C VAL A 116 -30.02 1.95 -8.31
N ALA A 117 -31.19 2.23 -7.72
CA ALA A 117 -32.45 1.78 -8.28
C ALA A 117 -32.71 2.39 -9.67
N THR A 118 -33.50 1.69 -10.50
CA THR A 118 -33.90 2.17 -11.84
C THR A 118 -34.68 3.48 -11.85
N THR A 119 -35.15 3.97 -10.71
CA THR A 119 -35.79 5.28 -10.58
C THR A 119 -34.82 6.40 -10.19
N GLN A 120 -33.52 6.11 -10.05
CA GLN A 120 -32.52 7.00 -9.43
C GLN A 120 -31.37 7.37 -10.37
N PHE A 121 -31.44 7.00 -11.64
CA PHE A 121 -30.53 7.44 -12.70
C PHE A 121 -31.31 7.60 -14.01
N ASP A 122 -30.74 8.28 -15.00
CA ASP A 122 -31.37 8.49 -16.31
C ASP A 122 -30.91 7.45 -17.34
N MET A 123 -29.60 7.25 -17.44
CA MET A 123 -28.99 6.45 -18.51
C MET A 123 -27.72 5.74 -18.04
N LEU A 124 -27.56 4.48 -18.47
CA LEU A 124 -26.32 3.72 -18.43
C LEU A 124 -25.75 3.65 -19.86
N ARG A 125 -24.52 4.08 -20.05
CA ARG A 125 -23.77 4.01 -21.30
C ARG A 125 -22.59 3.08 -21.17
N VAL A 126 -22.51 2.09 -22.05
CA VAL A 126 -21.35 1.18 -22.16
C VAL A 126 -20.67 1.39 -23.50
N THR A 127 -19.40 1.74 -23.48
CA THR A 127 -18.56 1.93 -24.66
C THR A 127 -17.55 0.81 -24.77
N LYS A 128 -17.60 0.03 -25.85
CA LYS A 128 -16.67 -1.09 -26.12
C LYS A 128 -15.60 -0.62 -27.09
N TYR A 129 -14.33 -0.72 -26.70
CA TYR A 129 -13.19 -0.32 -27.51
C TYR A 129 -12.54 -1.54 -28.13
N ALA A 130 -12.43 -1.60 -29.47
CA ALA A 130 -11.69 -2.67 -30.12
C ALA A 130 -10.19 -2.55 -29.84
N GLY A 131 -9.54 -3.68 -29.57
CA GLY A 131 -8.12 -3.73 -29.26
C GLY A 131 -7.45 -4.97 -29.85
N ASP A 132 -6.12 -4.98 -29.78
CA ASP A 132 -5.30 -6.11 -30.19
C ASP A 132 -4.79 -6.88 -28.97
N ARG A 133 -4.80 -8.21 -29.07
CA ARG A 133 -4.33 -9.12 -28.01
C ARG A 133 -3.10 -9.90 -28.46
N TYR A 134 -2.10 -9.93 -27.60
CA TYR A 134 -0.90 -10.73 -27.78
C TYR A 134 -0.73 -11.65 -26.58
N HIS A 135 -0.09 -12.80 -26.81
CA HIS A 135 0.16 -13.77 -25.75
C HIS A 135 1.66 -14.04 -25.70
N VAL A 136 2.22 -13.94 -24.51
CA VAL A 136 3.61 -14.28 -24.23
C VAL A 136 3.65 -15.26 -23.08
N ARG A 137 4.67 -16.12 -23.04
CA ARG A 137 4.80 -17.12 -21.98
C ARG A 137 5.98 -16.78 -21.10
N VAL A 138 5.71 -16.51 -19.83
CA VAL A 138 6.73 -16.44 -18.77
C VAL A 138 6.96 -17.85 -18.27
N ARG A 139 8.23 -18.30 -18.31
CA ARG A 139 8.65 -19.62 -17.82
C ARG A 139 9.48 -19.55 -16.55
N ASN A 140 10.14 -18.42 -16.32
CA ASN A 140 10.89 -18.18 -15.11
C ASN A 140 10.22 -16.99 -14.40
N PRO A 141 9.47 -17.22 -13.30
CA PRO A 141 8.89 -16.14 -12.51
C PRO A 141 9.96 -15.31 -11.81
N ASP A 142 11.21 -15.81 -11.73
CA ASP A 142 12.36 -14.99 -11.37
C ASP A 142 12.81 -14.06 -12.53
N SER A 143 11.88 -13.25 -13.01
CA SER A 143 12.11 -12.22 -14.02
C SER A 143 11.25 -10.97 -13.77
N THR A 144 11.37 -9.95 -14.60
CA THR A 144 10.37 -8.88 -14.78
C THR A 144 9.81 -8.93 -16.20
N LEU A 145 8.61 -8.38 -16.41
CA LEU A 145 7.95 -8.34 -17.71
C LEU A 145 7.57 -6.89 -18.06
N THR A 146 8.08 -6.38 -19.17
CA THR A 146 7.84 -5.00 -19.62
C THR A 146 7.26 -5.03 -21.03
N ALA A 147 6.08 -4.45 -21.22
CA ALA A 147 5.50 -4.22 -22.54
C ALA A 147 5.54 -2.74 -22.89
N LYS A 148 6.06 -2.42 -24.08
CA LYS A 148 6.18 -1.06 -24.59
C LYS A 148 5.57 -0.98 -25.98
N ILE A 149 4.74 0.03 -26.21
CA ILE A 149 4.29 0.42 -27.54
C ILE A 149 5.05 1.66 -28.01
N THR A 150 5.33 1.72 -29.31
CA THR A 150 5.92 2.89 -29.97
C THR A 150 5.18 3.21 -31.26
N THR A 151 4.88 4.48 -31.52
CA THR A 151 4.23 4.97 -32.75
C THR A 151 5.06 6.07 -33.41
N ASP A 152 4.91 6.24 -34.73
CA ASP A 152 5.59 7.31 -35.48
C ASP A 152 4.91 8.68 -35.29
N GLU A 153 3.60 8.67 -35.07
CA GLU A 153 2.78 9.85 -34.75
C GLU A 153 2.17 9.68 -33.36
N VAL A 154 1.84 10.81 -32.74
CA VAL A 154 1.23 10.85 -31.41
C VAL A 154 -0.10 10.09 -31.41
N SER A 155 -0.33 9.24 -30.42
CA SER A 155 -1.52 8.39 -30.27
C SER A 155 -2.04 8.39 -28.83
N ASP A 156 -3.13 7.66 -28.61
CA ASP A 156 -3.77 7.44 -27.30
C ASP A 156 -3.78 5.96 -26.91
N LEU A 157 -2.91 5.15 -27.54
CA LEU A 157 -2.87 3.72 -27.30
C LEU A 157 -2.35 3.42 -25.91
N LEU A 158 -3.02 2.55 -25.18
CA LEU A 158 -2.55 2.01 -23.91
C LEU A 158 -2.14 0.56 -24.09
N VAL A 159 -1.25 0.09 -23.22
CA VAL A 159 -0.90 -1.32 -23.10
C VAL A 159 -1.23 -1.81 -21.70
N TYR A 160 -1.95 -2.93 -21.60
CA TYR A 160 -2.27 -3.60 -20.34
C TYR A 160 -1.60 -4.97 -20.29
N LEU A 161 -1.13 -5.35 -19.10
CA LEU A 161 -0.64 -6.68 -18.79
C LEU A 161 -1.65 -7.42 -17.92
N VAL A 162 -2.07 -8.60 -18.40
CA VAL A 162 -3.03 -9.46 -17.73
C VAL A 162 -2.36 -10.81 -17.45
N ASP A 163 -2.40 -11.22 -16.19
CA ASP A 163 -1.74 -12.43 -15.71
C ASP A 163 -2.41 -13.72 -16.23
N PRO A 164 -1.80 -14.90 -16.00
CA PRO A 164 -2.35 -16.18 -16.44
C PRO A 164 -3.73 -16.51 -15.86
N HIS A 165 -4.11 -15.90 -14.73
CA HIS A 165 -5.41 -16.06 -14.07
C HIS A 165 -6.45 -15.05 -14.58
N GLY A 166 -6.03 -14.02 -15.30
CA GLY A 166 -6.87 -13.00 -15.92
C GLY A 166 -7.01 -11.75 -15.08
N TYR A 167 -6.18 -11.50 -14.07
CA TYR A 167 -6.16 -10.23 -13.34
C TYR A 167 -5.28 -9.22 -14.08
N VAL A 168 -5.69 -7.96 -14.03
CA VAL A 168 -4.90 -6.85 -14.56
C VAL A 168 -3.78 -6.59 -13.55
N ARG A 169 -2.55 -6.42 -14.05
CA ARG A 169 -1.35 -6.22 -13.22
C ARG A 169 -0.58 -4.95 -13.58
N ALA A 170 -0.82 -4.41 -14.76
CA ALA A 170 -0.22 -3.14 -15.19
C ALA A 170 -1.02 -2.55 -16.37
N PRO A 171 -0.94 -1.23 -16.61
CA PRO A 171 -0.19 -0.24 -15.83
C PRO A 171 -0.88 0.04 -14.49
N ASP A 172 -0.11 0.55 -13.52
CA ASP A 172 -0.68 1.09 -12.29
C ASP A 172 -1.51 2.34 -12.59
N MET A 173 -2.64 2.47 -11.90
CA MET A 173 -3.43 3.69 -11.92
C MET A 173 -2.68 4.78 -11.13
N PRO A 174 -2.51 6.00 -11.66
CA PRO A 174 -1.84 7.07 -10.92
C PRO A 174 -2.57 7.39 -9.62
N ILE A 175 -1.82 7.60 -8.53
CA ILE A 175 -2.38 8.01 -7.24
C ILE A 175 -2.98 9.42 -7.31
N TRP A 176 -2.49 10.29 -8.20
CA TRP A 176 -3.01 11.65 -8.39
C TRP A 176 -3.43 11.93 -9.83
N ASN A 177 -4.44 12.78 -9.97
CA ASN A 177 -4.91 13.28 -11.25
C ASN A 177 -5.32 14.76 -11.16
N GLY A 178 -5.09 15.50 -12.25
CA GLY A 178 -5.45 16.91 -12.37
C GLY A 178 -4.46 17.89 -11.70
N PRO A 179 -4.72 19.20 -11.81
CA PRO A 179 -3.87 20.24 -11.20
C PRO A 179 -4.06 20.33 -9.68
N VAL A 180 -3.01 20.74 -8.98
CA VAL A 180 -3.02 21.02 -7.54
C VAL A 180 -3.54 22.45 -7.32
N ASN A 181 -4.66 22.58 -6.62
CA ASN A 181 -5.23 23.90 -6.31
C ASN A 181 -4.45 24.62 -5.18
N PRO A 182 -4.57 25.94 -5.04
CA PRO A 182 -4.03 26.65 -3.87
C PRO A 182 -4.57 26.10 -2.54
N ILE A 183 -3.84 26.33 -1.44
CA ILE A 183 -4.33 26.01 -0.09
C ILE A 183 -5.69 26.69 0.13
N HIS A 184 -6.58 26.04 0.88
CA HIS A 184 -7.95 26.49 1.17
C HIS A 184 -8.95 26.35 0.01
N VAL A 185 -8.52 25.85 -1.15
CA VAL A 185 -9.37 25.64 -2.32
C VAL A 185 -9.57 24.16 -2.57
N TRP A 186 -10.83 23.73 -2.54
CA TRP A 186 -11.24 22.35 -2.75
C TRP A 186 -11.24 21.94 -4.23
N ASN A 187 -10.72 20.76 -4.51
CA ASN A 187 -10.77 20.17 -5.86
C ASN A 187 -12.20 19.69 -6.15
N GLY A 188 -12.85 20.29 -7.14
CA GLY A 188 -14.15 19.80 -7.61
C GLY A 188 -15.35 20.09 -6.70
N LEU A 189 -15.21 20.99 -5.71
CA LEU A 189 -16.33 21.45 -4.87
C LEU A 189 -17.50 22.02 -5.70
N GLU A 190 -17.19 22.77 -6.75
CA GLU A 190 -18.20 23.31 -7.69
C GLU A 190 -18.49 22.38 -8.89
N ASN A 191 -18.04 21.11 -8.84
CA ASN A 191 -18.21 20.07 -9.87
C ASN A 191 -18.30 20.64 -11.31
N PRO A 192 -17.20 21.22 -11.84
CA PRO A 192 -17.22 21.84 -13.16
C PRO A 192 -17.55 20.82 -14.25
N THR A 193 -18.16 21.29 -15.34
CA THR A 193 -18.53 20.42 -16.49
C THR A 193 -17.34 19.61 -17.03
N ASN A 194 -16.13 20.18 -16.99
CA ASN A 194 -14.89 19.44 -17.17
C ASN A 194 -14.18 19.33 -15.83
N ASN A 195 -14.10 18.11 -15.30
CA ASN A 195 -13.54 17.84 -13.99
C ASN A 195 -12.24 17.03 -14.15
N PRO A 196 -11.07 17.70 -14.20
CA PRO A 196 -9.79 17.07 -14.51
C PRO A 196 -9.28 16.14 -13.40
N TRP A 197 -9.94 16.14 -12.24
CA TRP A 197 -9.57 15.32 -11.09
C TRP A 197 -10.19 13.91 -11.13
N ARG A 198 -11.19 13.68 -11.98
CA ARG A 198 -12.02 12.46 -12.00
C ARG A 198 -11.43 11.27 -12.72
N CYS A 199 -10.78 11.52 -13.84
CA CYS A 199 -10.49 10.48 -14.80
C CYS A 199 -9.05 10.52 -15.22
N TRP A 200 -8.36 9.39 -15.08
CA TRP A 200 -7.03 9.26 -15.66
C TRP A 200 -7.13 9.30 -17.18
N ASN A 201 -6.57 10.37 -17.74
CA ASN A 201 -6.52 10.65 -19.17
C ASN A 201 -5.08 10.92 -19.56
N PRO A 202 -4.31 9.87 -19.94
CA PRO A 202 -2.96 10.05 -20.44
C PRO A 202 -2.91 11.06 -21.58
N GLU A 203 -1.91 11.94 -21.54
CA GLU A 203 -1.63 12.84 -22.64
C GLU A 203 -1.29 12.04 -23.92
N PRO A 204 -1.61 12.58 -25.11
CA PRO A 204 -1.21 11.97 -26.35
C PRO A 204 0.30 11.73 -26.39
N HIS A 205 0.72 10.52 -26.77
CA HIS A 205 2.11 10.07 -26.67
C HIS A 205 2.54 9.23 -27.87
N THR A 206 3.85 9.16 -28.10
CA THR A 206 4.46 8.23 -29.06
C THR A 206 4.96 6.95 -28.41
N GLU A 207 5.04 6.90 -27.08
CA GLU A 207 5.44 5.74 -26.31
C GLU A 207 4.55 5.56 -25.07
N PHE A 208 4.20 4.32 -24.76
CA PHE A 208 3.52 3.94 -23.52
C PHE A 208 4.02 2.58 -23.08
N SER A 209 4.21 2.39 -21.77
CA SER A 209 4.72 1.13 -21.20
C SER A 209 3.97 0.71 -19.96
N ALA A 210 3.92 -0.61 -19.77
CA ALA A 210 3.41 -1.26 -18.58
C ALA A 210 4.44 -2.32 -18.14
N GLU A 211 4.70 -2.42 -16.83
CA GLU A 211 5.71 -3.32 -16.25
C GLU A 211 5.13 -4.08 -15.07
N VAL A 212 5.54 -5.34 -14.94
CA VAL A 212 5.28 -6.19 -13.77
C VAL A 212 6.62 -6.69 -13.24
N LEU A 213 6.91 -6.40 -11.98
CA LEU A 213 8.17 -6.77 -11.33
C LEU A 213 8.19 -8.24 -10.87
N HIS A 214 7.05 -8.78 -10.44
CA HIS A 214 6.92 -10.16 -9.98
C HIS A 214 5.89 -10.93 -10.83
N PRO A 215 6.21 -11.28 -12.09
CA PRO A 215 5.28 -12.01 -12.93
C PRO A 215 5.15 -13.47 -12.50
N GLU A 216 3.92 -13.98 -12.45
CA GLU A 216 3.63 -15.41 -12.30
C GLU A 216 4.02 -16.20 -13.55
N GLU A 217 4.35 -17.49 -13.35
CA GLU A 217 4.59 -18.41 -14.46
C GLU A 217 3.29 -18.65 -15.26
N GLY A 218 3.36 -18.54 -16.59
CA GLY A 218 2.23 -18.90 -17.44
C GLY A 218 2.08 -18.02 -18.68
N TRP A 219 0.88 -18.07 -19.26
CA TRP A 219 0.53 -17.29 -20.44
C TRP A 219 -0.05 -15.94 -20.04
N TRP A 220 0.73 -14.90 -20.29
CA TRP A 220 0.33 -13.51 -20.11
C TRP A 220 -0.38 -13.00 -21.35
N THR A 221 -1.43 -12.20 -21.14
CA THR A 221 -2.15 -11.51 -22.21
C THR A 221 -1.79 -10.03 -22.18
N ILE A 222 -1.30 -9.52 -23.31
CA ILE A 222 -1.04 -8.10 -23.51
C ILE A 222 -2.16 -7.53 -24.36
N ILE A 223 -2.80 -6.46 -23.89
CA ILE A 223 -3.90 -5.80 -24.60
C ILE A 223 -3.42 -4.42 -25.03
N VAL A 224 -3.47 -4.13 -26.33
CA VAL A 224 -3.23 -2.80 -26.89
C VAL A 224 -4.56 -2.20 -27.36
N VAL A 225 -4.94 -1.04 -26.82
CA VAL A 225 -6.29 -0.47 -27.02
C VAL A 225 -6.25 1.06 -26.96
N PRO A 226 -7.00 1.78 -27.81
CA PRO A 226 -7.09 3.25 -27.74
C PRO A 226 -7.90 3.71 -26.52
N ARG A 227 -7.40 4.72 -25.80
CA ARG A 227 -8.08 5.33 -24.64
C ARG A 227 -9.39 6.03 -25.01
N TYR A 228 -9.46 6.66 -26.19
CA TYR A 228 -10.59 7.51 -26.59
C TYR A 228 -11.39 6.94 -27.75
N ALA A 229 -12.68 7.27 -27.78
CA ALA A 229 -13.58 6.81 -28.83
C ALA A 229 -13.32 7.49 -30.18
N VAL A 230 -12.71 8.68 -30.17
CA VAL A 230 -12.51 9.56 -31.33
C VAL A 230 -11.04 9.93 -31.53
N GLY A 231 -10.65 10.22 -32.79
CA GLY A 231 -9.27 10.50 -33.24
C GLY A 231 -8.86 9.61 -34.43
N ALA A 232 -7.57 9.28 -34.58
CA ALA A 232 -7.06 8.58 -35.76
C ALA A 232 -7.74 7.22 -36.03
N GLU A 233 -8.26 7.03 -37.24
CA GLU A 233 -8.96 5.78 -37.65
C GLU A 233 -8.01 4.57 -37.67
N LYS A 234 -6.76 4.79 -38.09
CA LYS A 234 -5.73 3.75 -38.22
C LYS A 234 -4.48 4.20 -37.50
N ILE A 235 -4.06 3.43 -36.50
CA ILE A 235 -2.89 3.74 -35.67
C ILE A 235 -1.86 2.66 -35.91
N ARG A 236 -0.73 3.02 -36.55
CA ARG A 236 0.40 2.11 -36.73
C ARG A 236 1.29 2.15 -35.50
N TYR A 237 1.57 0.99 -34.92
CA TYR A 237 2.36 0.87 -33.72
C TYR A 237 3.28 -0.35 -33.77
N THR A 238 4.34 -0.33 -32.98
CA THR A 238 5.20 -1.48 -32.69
C THR A 238 5.10 -1.82 -31.21
N LEU A 239 4.66 -3.03 -30.90
CA LEU A 239 4.72 -3.61 -29.56
C LEU A 239 6.04 -4.35 -29.41
N THR A 240 6.76 -4.04 -28.33
CA THR A 240 7.93 -4.78 -27.85
C THR A 240 7.62 -5.29 -26.44
N VAL A 241 7.93 -6.55 -26.17
CA VAL A 241 7.82 -7.14 -24.84
C VAL A 241 9.16 -7.73 -24.48
N ASP A 242 9.73 -7.21 -23.41
CA ASP A 242 11.01 -7.63 -22.88
C ASP A 242 10.79 -8.38 -21.56
N GLN A 243 11.55 -9.46 -21.37
CA GLN A 243 11.63 -10.18 -20.12
C GLN A 243 13.07 -10.08 -19.60
N ARG A 244 13.25 -9.51 -18.41
CA ARG A 244 14.55 -9.47 -17.74
C ARG A 244 14.59 -10.58 -16.70
N THR A 245 15.39 -11.61 -16.95
CA THR A 245 15.57 -12.74 -16.03
C THR A 245 16.71 -12.45 -15.07
N VAL A 246 16.45 -12.58 -13.77
CA VAL A 246 17.49 -12.38 -12.76
C VAL A 246 18.52 -13.49 -12.88
N ASN A 247 19.80 -13.12 -12.89
CA ASN A 247 20.88 -14.09 -12.93
C ASN A 247 21.04 -14.76 -11.56
N ALA A 248 20.95 -16.10 -11.51
CA ALA A 248 21.04 -16.85 -10.25
C ALA A 248 22.33 -16.56 -9.47
N LYS A 249 23.47 -16.51 -10.15
CA LYS A 249 24.76 -16.20 -9.51
C LYS A 249 24.82 -14.77 -8.98
N ARG A 250 24.16 -13.82 -9.66
CA ARG A 250 24.00 -12.45 -9.15
C ARG A 250 23.15 -12.43 -7.89
N ALA A 251 22.05 -13.18 -7.89
CA ALA A 251 21.17 -13.26 -6.74
C ALA A 251 21.89 -13.84 -5.52
N ASP A 252 22.60 -14.94 -5.72
CA ASP A 252 23.42 -15.58 -4.70
C ASP A 252 24.54 -14.66 -4.19
N ALA A 253 25.21 -13.91 -5.07
CA ALA A 253 26.23 -12.93 -4.68
C ALA A 253 25.67 -11.76 -3.84
N GLU A 254 24.53 -11.18 -4.24
CA GLU A 254 23.89 -10.08 -3.49
C GLU A 254 23.38 -10.57 -2.12
N VAL A 255 22.77 -11.76 -2.02
CA VAL A 255 22.34 -12.34 -0.73
C VAL A 255 23.55 -12.66 0.16
N SER A 256 24.62 -13.22 -0.41
CA SER A 256 25.86 -13.52 0.32
C SER A 256 26.49 -12.24 0.86
N ALA A 257 26.64 -11.20 0.03
CA ALA A 257 27.20 -9.92 0.43
C ALA A 257 26.40 -9.25 1.55
N ALA A 258 25.06 -9.25 1.45
CA ALA A 258 24.19 -8.66 2.46
C ALA A 258 24.30 -9.38 3.81
N ASN A 259 24.25 -10.71 3.83
CA ASN A 259 24.35 -11.47 5.08
C ASN A 259 25.79 -11.51 5.63
N ALA A 260 26.81 -11.49 4.77
CA ALA A 260 28.20 -11.30 5.20
C ALA A 260 28.39 -9.95 5.90
N ALA A 261 27.69 -8.90 5.47
CA ALA A 261 27.71 -7.61 6.15
C ALA A 261 27.07 -7.67 7.55
N VAL A 262 25.97 -8.43 7.70
CA VAL A 262 25.36 -8.70 9.01
C VAL A 262 26.34 -9.45 9.92
N ILE A 263 26.92 -10.55 9.44
CA ILE A 263 27.90 -11.37 10.18
C ILE A 263 29.12 -10.54 10.57
N ALA A 264 29.66 -9.74 9.64
CA ALA A 264 30.78 -8.84 9.90
C ALA A 264 30.46 -7.81 10.99
N SER A 265 29.24 -7.25 10.99
CA SER A 265 28.76 -6.34 12.03
C SER A 265 28.69 -7.03 13.39
N LEU A 266 28.05 -8.21 13.47
CA LEU A 266 27.91 -8.98 14.72
C LEU A 266 29.27 -9.43 15.29
N HIS A 267 30.26 -9.71 14.41
CA HIS A 267 31.62 -10.03 14.83
C HIS A 267 32.53 -8.82 15.10
N HIS A 268 32.10 -7.59 14.80
CA HIS A 268 32.97 -6.43 14.73
C HIS A 268 34.21 -6.67 13.82
N ALA A 269 34.01 -7.37 12.70
CA ALA A 269 35.05 -7.77 11.77
C ALA A 269 35.01 -6.98 10.45
N PRO A 270 36.13 -6.84 9.74
CA PRO A 270 36.15 -6.27 8.40
C PRO A 270 35.41 -7.16 7.39
N LEU A 271 34.52 -6.57 6.59
CA LEU A 271 33.94 -7.21 5.39
C LEU A 271 34.88 -7.02 4.19
N LEU A 272 35.29 -8.11 3.56
CA LEU A 272 36.18 -8.09 2.41
C LEU A 272 35.61 -8.96 1.28
N TYR A 273 35.62 -8.42 0.06
CA TYR A 273 35.02 -9.08 -1.10
C TYR A 273 36.05 -9.91 -1.88
N VAL A 274 35.57 -11.00 -2.46
CA VAL A 274 36.31 -11.82 -3.43
C VAL A 274 35.49 -11.97 -4.72
N SER A 275 36.15 -12.38 -5.80
CA SER A 275 35.46 -12.78 -7.04
C SER A 275 35.26 -14.29 -7.08
N GLU A 276 34.52 -14.81 -8.08
CA GLU A 276 34.21 -16.25 -8.22
C GLU A 276 35.46 -17.12 -8.04
N ASP A 277 36.57 -16.79 -8.70
CA ASP A 277 37.75 -17.65 -8.80
C ASP A 277 39.04 -17.01 -8.27
N ALA A 278 38.98 -15.79 -7.73
CA ALA A 278 40.16 -15.06 -7.31
C ALA A 278 39.94 -14.14 -6.10
N ILE A 279 40.99 -13.99 -5.30
CA ILE A 279 41.11 -12.93 -4.29
C ILE A 279 41.67 -11.68 -4.98
N PRO A 280 40.91 -10.58 -5.06
CA PRO A 280 41.41 -9.33 -5.64
C PRO A 280 42.68 -8.85 -4.92
N SER A 281 43.60 -8.21 -5.65
CA SER A 281 44.86 -7.73 -5.07
C SER A 281 44.64 -6.76 -3.90
N VAL A 282 43.55 -6.00 -3.93
CA VAL A 282 43.13 -5.10 -2.84
C VAL A 282 42.75 -5.88 -1.58
N THR A 283 42.01 -6.99 -1.72
CA THR A 283 41.63 -7.88 -0.63
C THR A 283 42.84 -8.62 -0.05
N ALA A 284 43.73 -9.13 -0.91
CA ALA A 284 44.98 -9.77 -0.46
C ALA A 284 45.90 -8.80 0.30
N THR A 285 45.94 -7.54 -0.12
CA THR A 285 46.67 -6.47 0.60
C THR A 285 46.03 -6.21 1.96
N ALA A 286 44.70 -6.14 2.02
CA ALA A 286 43.97 -5.97 3.27
C ALA A 286 44.20 -7.13 4.26
N PHE A 287 44.18 -8.38 3.79
CA PHE A 287 44.51 -9.55 4.61
C PHE A 287 45.89 -9.40 5.27
N THR A 288 46.88 -9.00 4.48
CA THR A 288 48.26 -8.80 4.99
C THR A 288 48.33 -7.64 5.97
N ALA A 289 47.72 -6.50 5.64
CA ALA A 289 47.79 -5.28 6.44
C ALA A 289 47.06 -5.40 7.79
N LEU A 290 45.93 -6.12 7.81
CA LEU A 290 45.11 -6.36 9.00
C LEU A 290 45.58 -7.60 9.79
N GLY A 291 46.53 -8.38 9.26
CA GLY A 291 47.04 -9.59 9.92
C GLY A 291 46.01 -10.72 9.95
N VAL A 292 45.15 -10.82 8.93
CA VAL A 292 44.09 -11.84 8.84
C VAL A 292 44.71 -13.24 8.73
N ASN A 293 44.32 -14.13 9.64
CA ASN A 293 44.72 -15.55 9.64
C ASN A 293 43.50 -16.50 9.66
N THR A 294 42.30 -15.95 9.81
CA THR A 294 41.03 -16.68 9.90
C THR A 294 39.96 -15.89 9.15
N VAL A 295 39.12 -16.58 8.39
CA VAL A 295 38.00 -15.97 7.65
C VAL A 295 36.73 -16.80 7.82
N ILE A 296 35.59 -16.12 7.76
CA ILE A 296 34.28 -16.74 7.51
C ILE A 296 33.99 -16.45 6.04
N PHE A 297 33.76 -17.49 5.26
CA PHE A 297 33.42 -17.35 3.85
C PHE A 297 31.92 -17.54 3.67
N VAL A 298 31.29 -16.57 3.02
CA VAL A 298 29.84 -16.53 2.80
C VAL A 298 29.60 -16.55 1.31
N GLU A 299 29.07 -17.66 0.81
CA GLU A 299 28.97 -17.94 -0.61
C GLU A 299 27.77 -18.83 -0.94
N ARG A 300 26.58 -18.32 -0.65
CA ARG A 300 25.32 -18.98 -1.01
C ARG A 300 25.37 -19.50 -2.45
N GLY A 301 24.92 -20.73 -2.67
CA GLY A 301 24.88 -21.36 -3.98
C GLY A 301 26.20 -21.96 -4.47
N ASP A 302 27.19 -22.14 -3.58
CA ASP A 302 28.53 -22.69 -3.94
C ASP A 302 29.15 -21.91 -5.10
N ILE A 303 29.04 -20.58 -5.03
CA ILE A 303 29.43 -19.69 -6.14
C ILE A 303 30.93 -19.46 -6.19
N GLY A 304 31.64 -19.52 -5.08
CA GLY A 304 33.06 -19.32 -4.95
C GLY A 304 33.86 -20.58 -5.26
N LYS A 305 35.03 -20.35 -5.88
CA LYS A 305 36.04 -21.36 -6.22
C LYS A 305 37.42 -20.87 -5.82
N VAL A 306 37.44 -19.87 -4.95
CA VAL A 306 38.65 -19.17 -4.55
C VAL A 306 39.52 -20.05 -3.69
N SER A 307 40.84 -20.01 -3.91
CA SER A 307 41.82 -20.68 -3.05
C SER A 307 42.43 -19.67 -2.09
N PHE A 308 42.23 -19.86 -0.79
CA PHE A 308 42.82 -19.01 0.23
C PHE A 308 44.34 -19.24 0.35
N PRO A 309 45.16 -18.19 0.57
CA PRO A 309 46.61 -18.31 0.70
C PRO A 309 47.01 -19.16 1.91
N ALA A 310 48.17 -19.80 1.82
CA ALA A 310 48.72 -20.56 2.94
C ALA A 310 48.87 -19.67 4.19
N GLY A 311 48.28 -20.11 5.31
CA GLY A 311 48.27 -19.37 6.57
C GLY A 311 46.94 -18.68 6.90
N ILE A 312 45.98 -18.65 5.96
CA ILE A 312 44.59 -18.26 6.24
C ILE A 312 43.75 -19.54 6.40
N THR A 313 43.01 -19.62 7.52
CA THR A 313 42.08 -20.72 7.80
C THR A 313 40.66 -20.25 7.51
N VAL A 314 39.91 -20.99 6.68
CA VAL A 314 38.46 -20.80 6.57
C VAL A 314 37.84 -21.49 7.78
N GLN A 315 37.30 -20.70 8.70
CA GLN A 315 36.69 -21.20 9.92
C GLN A 315 35.33 -21.81 9.61
N ASP A 316 34.51 -21.04 8.89
CA ASP A 316 33.16 -21.39 8.49
C ASP A 316 33.02 -21.07 6.99
N ASP A 317 32.40 -22.00 6.27
CA ASP A 317 32.19 -21.93 4.83
C ASP A 317 30.68 -22.10 4.56
N LEU A 318 29.98 -20.96 4.43
CA LEU A 318 28.52 -20.89 4.45
C LEU A 318 28.01 -20.88 3.01
N THR A 319 27.56 -22.05 2.55
CA THR A 319 27.31 -22.30 1.12
C THR A 319 25.83 -22.31 0.73
N ASP A 320 24.91 -22.35 1.69
CA ASP A 320 23.49 -22.18 1.45
C ASP A 320 22.83 -21.21 2.43
N MET A 321 21.56 -20.87 2.18
CA MET A 321 20.85 -19.88 2.99
C MET A 321 20.58 -20.37 4.42
N GLN A 322 20.40 -21.68 4.63
CA GLN A 322 20.19 -22.22 5.98
C GLN A 322 21.47 -22.12 6.80
N ASP A 323 22.63 -22.46 6.23
CA ASP A 323 23.92 -22.30 6.91
C ASP A 323 24.14 -20.86 7.38
N ILE A 324 23.82 -19.90 6.53
CA ILE A 324 23.91 -18.46 6.83
C ILE A 324 22.97 -18.07 7.96
N ILE A 325 21.72 -18.52 7.92
CA ILE A 325 20.71 -18.25 8.93
C ILE A 325 21.13 -18.84 10.27
N ASP A 326 21.51 -20.12 10.29
CA ASP A 326 21.93 -20.83 11.49
C ASP A 326 23.12 -20.12 12.12
N HIS A 327 24.10 -19.69 11.32
CA HIS A 327 25.26 -18.93 11.78
C HIS A 327 24.83 -17.61 12.44
N ILE A 328 24.00 -16.79 11.79
CA ILE A 328 23.48 -15.52 12.33
C ILE A 328 22.65 -15.74 13.60
N LYS A 329 21.89 -16.83 13.69
CA LYS A 329 21.07 -17.14 14.88
C LYS A 329 21.90 -17.69 16.05
N THR A 330 23.18 -18.00 15.88
CA THR A 330 24.06 -18.39 17.01
C THR A 330 24.49 -17.22 17.89
N TYR A 331 24.36 -15.97 17.45
CA TYR A 331 24.77 -14.80 18.22
C TYR A 331 23.74 -14.45 19.28
N GLU A 332 24.19 -14.11 20.48
CA GLU A 332 23.32 -13.76 21.62
C GLU A 332 22.44 -12.53 21.33
N ASP A 333 22.93 -11.60 20.50
CA ASP A 333 22.24 -10.36 20.12
C ASP A 333 21.31 -10.54 18.90
N SER A 334 21.12 -11.76 18.38
CA SER A 334 20.20 -12.00 17.26
C SER A 334 18.75 -11.98 17.74
N GLU A 335 17.96 -11.03 17.23
CA GLU A 335 16.55 -10.89 17.58
C GLU A 335 15.66 -11.86 16.78
N ASN A 336 14.40 -12.08 17.22
CA ASN A 336 13.37 -12.72 16.39
C ASN A 336 12.85 -11.75 15.31
N PHE A 337 13.76 -11.28 14.47
CA PHE A 337 13.55 -10.31 13.41
C PHE A 337 13.97 -10.90 12.07
N ILE A 338 13.27 -10.53 11.01
CA ILE A 338 13.46 -11.01 9.65
C ILE A 338 13.43 -9.82 8.70
N THR A 339 14.53 -9.60 7.98
CA THR A 339 14.62 -8.53 6.98
C THR A 339 14.37 -9.11 5.58
N ILE A 340 13.44 -8.54 4.83
CA ILE A 340 13.03 -9.03 3.50
C ILE A 340 13.24 -7.93 2.45
N THR A 341 13.82 -8.28 1.30
CA THR A 341 13.97 -7.36 0.16
C THR A 341 13.86 -8.10 -1.17
N SER A 342 14.06 -7.39 -2.29
CA SER A 342 13.84 -7.86 -3.65
C SER A 342 14.97 -7.42 -4.59
N LEU A 343 15.25 -8.21 -5.62
CA LEU A 343 16.17 -7.85 -6.72
C LEU A 343 15.44 -7.28 -7.94
N LYS A 344 14.10 -7.28 -7.92
CA LYS A 344 13.30 -6.93 -9.11
C LYS A 344 13.39 -5.48 -9.53
N THR A 345 13.72 -4.53 -8.66
CA THR A 345 14.02 -3.17 -9.15
C THR A 345 15.39 -3.06 -9.83
N GLY A 346 16.31 -3.98 -9.56
CA GLY A 346 17.71 -3.90 -9.98
C GLY A 346 18.50 -2.75 -9.35
N LYS A 347 17.91 -2.00 -8.40
CA LYS A 347 18.51 -0.80 -7.80
C LYS A 347 19.44 -1.10 -6.60
N GLY A 348 19.39 -2.32 -6.04
CA GLY A 348 20.28 -2.76 -4.96
C GLY A 348 19.77 -2.44 -3.54
N PHE A 349 18.52 -2.78 -3.24
CA PHE A 349 17.95 -2.62 -1.89
C PHE A 349 18.51 -3.59 -0.84
N PHE A 350 19.32 -4.57 -1.26
CA PHE A 350 20.10 -5.43 -0.34
C PHE A 350 21.06 -4.65 0.55
N ALA A 351 21.65 -3.55 0.07
CA ALA A 351 22.55 -2.73 0.88
C ALA A 351 21.83 -2.05 2.07
N PRO A 352 20.72 -1.30 1.89
CA PRO A 352 19.96 -0.78 3.03
C PRO A 352 19.36 -1.91 3.88
N ALA A 353 18.88 -3.00 3.27
CA ALA A 353 18.35 -4.15 4.02
C ALA A 353 19.40 -4.75 4.96
N ALA A 354 20.63 -4.95 4.49
CA ALA A 354 21.74 -5.45 5.30
C ALA A 354 22.05 -4.53 6.49
N TYR A 355 21.89 -3.21 6.33
CA TYR A 355 22.14 -2.28 7.43
C TYR A 355 21.06 -2.41 8.54
N LEU A 356 19.79 -2.48 8.17
CA LEU A 356 18.71 -2.75 9.14
C LEU A 356 18.91 -4.12 9.80
N ALA A 357 19.21 -5.13 8.99
CA ALA A 357 19.41 -6.49 9.47
C ALA A 357 20.59 -6.61 10.43
N ALA A 358 21.69 -5.88 10.16
CA ALA A 358 22.86 -5.81 11.03
C ALA A 358 22.55 -5.18 12.40
N TYR A 359 21.60 -4.25 12.48
CA TYR A 359 21.16 -3.67 13.74
C TYR A 359 20.40 -4.69 14.61
N HIS A 360 19.51 -5.48 14.01
CA HIS A 360 18.72 -6.50 14.72
C HIS A 360 19.42 -7.88 14.82
N GLY A 361 20.62 -8.02 14.25
CA GLY A 361 21.27 -9.33 14.11
C GLY A 361 20.40 -10.35 13.36
N SER A 362 19.71 -9.94 12.30
CA SER A 362 18.76 -10.76 11.55
C SER A 362 19.28 -11.18 10.17
N PRO A 363 18.79 -12.28 9.59
CA PRO A 363 19.09 -12.60 8.20
C PRO A 363 18.41 -11.63 7.23
N VAL A 364 19.05 -11.40 6.07
CA VAL A 364 18.47 -10.72 4.91
C VAL A 364 17.99 -11.77 3.92
N LEU A 365 16.68 -11.82 3.71
CA LEU A 365 16.03 -12.76 2.80
C LEU A 365 15.57 -12.07 1.52
N ARG A 366 15.63 -12.85 0.43
CA ARG A 366 15.14 -12.45 -0.88
C ARG A 366 13.72 -12.96 -1.07
N ILE A 367 12.74 -12.08 -1.28
CA ILE A 367 11.32 -12.46 -1.40
C ILE A 367 11.06 -13.45 -2.56
N GLU A 368 11.88 -13.40 -3.61
CA GLU A 368 11.76 -14.31 -4.74
C GLU A 368 12.14 -15.78 -4.43
N ASP A 369 12.75 -16.05 -3.28
CA ASP A 369 13.01 -17.44 -2.83
C ASP A 369 11.72 -18.12 -2.32
N ALA A 370 10.68 -17.35 -2.01
CA ALA A 370 9.38 -17.88 -1.62
C ALA A 370 8.66 -18.50 -2.83
N LYS A 371 8.45 -19.82 -2.79
CA LYS A 371 7.90 -20.60 -3.91
C LYS A 371 6.53 -20.11 -4.40
N GLY A 372 5.67 -19.65 -3.49
CA GLY A 372 4.34 -19.13 -3.82
C GLY A 372 4.36 -17.76 -4.50
N ASN A 373 5.49 -17.06 -4.55
CA ASN A 373 5.59 -15.69 -5.06
C ASN A 373 4.59 -14.72 -4.37
N PRO A 374 4.69 -14.54 -3.04
CA PRO A 374 3.80 -13.66 -2.28
C PRO A 374 3.84 -12.20 -2.76
N ALA A 375 4.97 -11.72 -3.32
CA ALA A 375 5.06 -10.39 -3.93
C ALA A 375 4.13 -10.25 -5.15
N ALA A 376 3.99 -11.28 -5.97
CA ALA A 376 3.00 -11.29 -7.06
C ALA A 376 1.56 -11.30 -6.55
N MET A 377 1.29 -11.94 -5.41
CA MET A 377 -0.05 -11.92 -4.82
C MET A 377 -0.39 -10.53 -4.26
N ALA A 378 0.58 -9.84 -3.67
CA ALA A 378 0.43 -8.48 -3.18
C ALA A 378 0.14 -7.49 -4.32
N ASP A 379 0.90 -7.59 -5.42
CA ASP A 379 0.67 -6.84 -6.66
C ASP A 379 -0.75 -7.10 -7.20
N ARG A 380 -1.19 -8.37 -7.30
CA ARG A 380 -2.56 -8.73 -7.71
C ARG A 380 -3.62 -8.02 -6.87
N ILE A 381 -3.45 -8.02 -5.55
CA ILE A 381 -4.38 -7.36 -4.61
C ILE A 381 -4.35 -5.85 -4.85
N GLU A 382 -3.17 -5.24 -4.91
CA GLU A 382 -3.05 -3.79 -4.97
C GLU A 382 -3.55 -3.22 -6.29
N THR A 383 -3.17 -3.82 -7.43
CA THR A 383 -3.69 -3.39 -8.73
C THR A 383 -5.21 -3.56 -8.80
N TRP A 384 -5.78 -4.60 -8.18
CA TRP A 384 -7.24 -4.75 -8.10
C TRP A 384 -7.86 -3.62 -7.28
N ARG A 385 -7.32 -3.32 -6.09
CA ARG A 385 -7.82 -2.23 -5.22
C ARG A 385 -7.77 -0.88 -5.90
N LEU A 386 -6.70 -0.60 -6.63
CA LEU A 386 -6.55 0.63 -7.40
C LEU A 386 -7.45 0.66 -8.63
N ALA A 387 -7.71 -0.47 -9.30
CA ALA A 387 -8.61 -0.53 -10.46
C ALA A 387 -10.08 -0.40 -10.06
N ASP A 388 -10.47 -1.04 -8.96
CA ASP A 388 -11.83 -0.99 -8.42
C ASP A 388 -12.13 0.32 -7.69
N GLY A 389 -11.11 1.01 -7.17
CA GLY A 389 -11.26 2.32 -6.52
C GLY A 389 -11.66 3.47 -7.46
N ASP A 390 -11.71 4.69 -6.91
CA ASP A 390 -12.16 5.88 -7.62
C ASP A 390 -11.29 7.11 -7.31
N TYR A 391 -11.26 8.11 -8.21
CA TYR A 391 -10.63 9.39 -7.93
C TYR A 391 -11.56 10.31 -7.13
N TYR A 392 -11.21 10.47 -5.85
CA TYR A 392 -11.87 11.40 -4.95
C TYR A 392 -11.01 12.65 -4.76
N HIS A 393 -11.54 13.81 -5.17
CA HIS A 393 -10.82 15.11 -5.13
C HIS A 393 -9.41 15.09 -5.77
N GLY A 394 -9.20 14.23 -6.77
CA GLY A 394 -7.94 14.11 -7.51
C GLY A 394 -7.01 13.01 -7.01
N ALA A 395 -7.25 12.44 -5.82
CA ALA A 395 -6.50 11.30 -5.32
C ALA A 395 -7.26 9.99 -5.52
N ARG A 396 -6.54 8.92 -5.88
CA ARG A 396 -7.11 7.60 -6.08
C ARG A 396 -7.38 6.96 -4.72
N ALA A 397 -8.64 6.89 -4.33
CA ALA A 397 -9.08 6.14 -3.17
C ALA A 397 -9.12 4.64 -3.55
N PRO A 398 -8.31 3.77 -2.91
CA PRO A 398 -8.30 2.35 -3.19
C PRO A 398 -9.57 1.68 -2.65
N ALA A 399 -10.07 0.69 -3.39
CA ALA A 399 -11.19 -0.14 -2.97
C ALA A 399 -10.81 -1.16 -1.88
N HIS A 400 -11.83 -1.84 -1.37
CA HIS A 400 -11.73 -2.96 -0.44
C HIS A 400 -12.00 -4.26 -1.16
N LEU A 401 -11.18 -5.27 -0.88
CA LEU A 401 -11.45 -6.59 -1.44
C LEU A 401 -12.81 -7.10 -0.93
N PRO A 402 -13.61 -7.76 -1.78
CA PRO A 402 -14.90 -8.30 -1.36
C PRO A 402 -14.72 -9.35 -0.25
N ASP A 403 -15.52 -9.22 0.79
CA ASP A 403 -15.59 -10.14 1.92
C ASP A 403 -16.95 -10.87 1.98
N ALA A 404 -17.04 -11.85 2.87
CA ALA A 404 -18.27 -12.57 3.15
C ALA A 404 -18.42 -12.85 4.64
N ASP A 405 -19.67 -13.00 5.08
CA ASP A 405 -20.02 -13.34 6.46
C ASP A 405 -19.63 -14.77 6.85
N GLU A 406 -19.40 -15.65 5.87
CA GLU A 406 -19.08 -17.07 6.07
C GLU A 406 -18.19 -17.62 4.95
N PRO A 407 -17.51 -18.77 5.14
CA PRO A 407 -16.66 -19.37 4.12
C PRO A 407 -17.39 -19.62 2.78
N VAL A 408 -16.88 -19.02 1.69
CA VAL A 408 -17.45 -19.19 0.34
C VAL A 408 -16.73 -20.28 -0.45
N ASP A 409 -17.48 -21.19 -1.07
CA ASP A 409 -16.91 -22.24 -1.93
C ASP A 409 -16.37 -21.68 -3.26
N GLN A 410 -15.06 -21.83 -3.48
CA GLN A 410 -14.34 -21.31 -4.65
C GLN A 410 -14.41 -22.24 -5.88
N ASN A 411 -15.22 -23.32 -5.87
CA ASN A 411 -15.24 -24.28 -6.95
C ASN A 411 -15.81 -23.67 -8.27
N PRO A 412 -15.01 -23.60 -9.36
CA PRO A 412 -15.46 -22.97 -10.61
C PRO A 412 -16.66 -23.65 -11.28
N ILE A 413 -16.83 -24.97 -11.08
CA ILE A 413 -17.96 -25.73 -11.63
C ILE A 413 -19.25 -25.37 -10.88
N ARG A 414 -19.16 -25.14 -9.57
CA ARG A 414 -20.30 -24.69 -8.77
C ARG A 414 -20.72 -23.27 -9.16
N LEU A 415 -19.76 -22.36 -9.34
CA LEU A 415 -20.05 -21.02 -9.87
C LEU A 415 -20.74 -21.09 -11.24
N LEU A 416 -20.23 -21.89 -12.18
CA LEU A 416 -20.87 -22.07 -13.48
C LEU A 416 -22.30 -22.63 -13.35
N THR A 417 -22.51 -23.59 -12.45
CA THR A 417 -23.83 -24.18 -12.20
C THR A 417 -24.81 -23.15 -11.64
N ALA A 418 -24.38 -22.36 -10.65
CA ALA A 418 -25.13 -21.25 -10.08
C ALA A 418 -25.50 -20.22 -11.15
N MET A 419 -24.55 -19.81 -11.99
CA MET A 419 -24.79 -18.89 -13.10
C MET A 419 -25.82 -19.41 -14.10
N LEU A 420 -25.72 -20.69 -14.49
CA LEU A 420 -26.68 -21.31 -15.40
C LEU A 420 -28.08 -21.41 -14.77
N GLN A 421 -28.17 -21.64 -13.46
CA GLN A 421 -29.44 -21.64 -12.74
C GLN A 421 -30.02 -20.23 -12.70
N PHE A 422 -29.25 -19.22 -12.29
CA PHE A 422 -29.66 -17.82 -12.28
C PHE A 422 -30.17 -17.34 -13.65
N LEU A 423 -29.44 -17.65 -14.73
CA LEU A 423 -29.87 -17.27 -16.07
C LEU A 423 -31.22 -17.88 -16.48
N ARG A 424 -31.59 -19.04 -15.92
CA ARG A 424 -32.85 -19.74 -16.17
C ARG A 424 -33.98 -19.31 -15.23
N SER A 425 -33.72 -19.24 -13.93
CA SER A 425 -34.72 -18.97 -12.89
C SER A 425 -34.92 -17.48 -12.63
N LYS A 426 -33.91 -16.65 -12.92
CA LYS A 426 -33.81 -15.24 -12.48
C LYS A 426 -33.85 -15.08 -10.96
N ASP A 427 -33.51 -16.14 -10.23
CA ASP A 427 -33.44 -16.15 -8.77
C ASP A 427 -31.99 -15.84 -8.32
N PRO A 428 -31.71 -14.66 -7.75
CA PRO A 428 -30.36 -14.30 -7.31
C PRO A 428 -29.86 -15.12 -6.12
N SER A 429 -30.75 -15.77 -5.35
CA SER A 429 -30.36 -16.55 -4.16
C SER A 429 -29.51 -17.79 -4.47
N VAL A 430 -29.45 -18.20 -5.75
CA VAL A 430 -28.60 -19.31 -6.19
C VAL A 430 -27.15 -18.88 -6.44
N LEU A 431 -26.89 -17.56 -6.52
CA LEU A 431 -25.57 -17.00 -6.74
C LEU A 431 -24.80 -16.93 -5.41
N PRO A 432 -23.47 -17.16 -5.42
CA PRO A 432 -22.66 -16.89 -4.23
C PRO A 432 -22.59 -15.38 -3.95
N PRO A 433 -22.01 -14.96 -2.81
CA PRO A 433 -21.60 -13.58 -2.60
C PRO A 433 -20.64 -13.09 -3.69
N LEU A 434 -20.79 -11.84 -4.10
CA LEU A 434 -19.93 -11.22 -5.12
C LEU A 434 -18.48 -11.17 -4.63
N GLY A 435 -17.53 -11.41 -5.54
CA GLY A 435 -16.11 -11.49 -5.24
C GLY A 435 -15.66 -12.75 -4.49
N MET A 436 -16.61 -13.59 -4.06
CA MET A 436 -16.36 -14.90 -3.48
C MET A 436 -15.39 -14.86 -2.27
N ASP A 437 -15.50 -13.84 -1.41
CA ASP A 437 -14.62 -13.65 -0.23
C ASP A 437 -13.12 -13.56 -0.59
N ALA A 438 -12.82 -12.85 -1.68
CA ALA A 438 -11.46 -12.64 -2.17
C ALA A 438 -10.54 -12.04 -1.10
N ASP A 439 -11.05 -11.16 -0.23
CA ASP A 439 -10.28 -10.60 0.89
C ASP A 439 -9.68 -11.70 1.77
N ARG A 440 -10.48 -12.68 2.17
CA ARG A 440 -10.01 -13.80 2.99
C ARG A 440 -9.03 -14.66 2.20
N TYR A 441 -9.45 -15.14 1.03
CA TYR A 441 -8.71 -16.20 0.33
C TYR A 441 -7.38 -15.72 -0.24
N TRP A 442 -7.33 -14.52 -0.84
CA TRP A 442 -6.10 -14.01 -1.45
C TRP A 442 -5.08 -13.61 -0.38
N ARG A 443 -5.53 -13.03 0.73
CA ARG A 443 -4.65 -12.64 1.84
C ARG A 443 -4.15 -13.84 2.64
N ALA A 444 -5.00 -14.84 2.88
CA ALA A 444 -4.59 -16.08 3.54
C ALA A 444 -3.61 -16.87 2.67
N GLU A 445 -3.80 -16.92 1.35
CA GLU A 445 -2.84 -17.49 0.40
C GLU A 445 -1.48 -16.80 0.54
N MET A 446 -1.46 -15.46 0.47
CA MET A 446 -0.24 -14.65 0.58
C MET A 446 0.47 -14.80 1.93
N HIS A 447 -0.29 -14.77 3.04
CA HIS A 447 0.25 -15.00 4.39
C HIS A 447 0.86 -16.40 4.50
N ASN A 448 0.12 -17.44 4.13
CA ASN A 448 0.55 -18.83 4.32
C ASN A 448 1.78 -19.17 3.50
N GLU A 449 1.89 -18.67 2.26
CA GLU A 449 3.10 -18.86 1.44
C GLU A 449 4.32 -18.16 2.06
N THR A 450 4.12 -16.98 2.66
CA THR A 450 5.18 -16.27 3.38
C THR A 450 5.58 -17.00 4.66
N GLN A 451 4.62 -17.38 5.50
CA GLN A 451 4.88 -18.10 6.74
C GLN A 451 5.54 -19.46 6.49
N GLN A 452 5.09 -20.23 5.50
CA GLN A 452 5.70 -21.52 5.15
C GLN A 452 7.13 -21.38 4.65
N TRP A 453 7.42 -20.32 3.91
CA TRP A 453 8.78 -20.02 3.46
C TRP A 453 9.71 -19.74 4.65
N ILE A 454 9.25 -18.93 5.60
CA ILE A 454 10.02 -18.54 6.79
C ILE A 454 10.19 -19.73 7.76
N ALA A 455 9.12 -20.48 8.02
CA ALA A 455 9.17 -21.71 8.80
C ALA A 455 10.08 -22.76 8.15
N GLY A 456 10.15 -22.79 6.81
CA GLY A 456 11.08 -23.64 6.06
C GLY A 456 12.56 -23.36 6.35
N TYR A 457 12.88 -22.17 6.89
CA TYR A 457 14.22 -21.81 7.36
C TYR A 457 14.40 -21.93 8.88
N ASN A 458 13.45 -22.52 9.61
CA ASN A 458 13.42 -22.57 11.08
C ASN A 458 13.44 -21.17 11.73
N LEU A 459 12.85 -20.17 11.07
CA LEU A 459 12.75 -18.79 11.57
C LEU A 459 11.41 -18.48 12.26
N ASP A 460 10.52 -19.47 12.37
CA ASP A 460 9.31 -19.45 13.19
C ASP A 460 9.70 -19.87 14.62
N LEU A 461 10.08 -18.89 15.44
CA LEU A 461 10.72 -19.08 16.74
C LEU A 461 9.73 -18.86 17.89
N ASP A 462 10.17 -19.11 19.13
CA ASP A 462 9.33 -18.80 20.29
C ASP A 462 9.08 -17.28 20.40
N GLY A 463 7.81 -16.87 20.37
CA GLY A 463 7.39 -15.47 20.52
C GLY A 463 6.67 -14.97 19.27
N GLN A 464 6.70 -13.65 19.06
CA GLN A 464 6.24 -13.05 17.81
C GLN A 464 7.45 -12.77 16.91
N GLU A 465 7.35 -13.12 15.63
CA GLU A 465 8.31 -12.67 14.62
C GLU A 465 8.06 -11.20 14.26
N ALA A 466 9.15 -10.44 14.16
CA ALA A 466 9.16 -9.12 13.55
C ALA A 466 9.62 -9.20 12.09
N TYR A 467 8.81 -8.71 11.16
CA TYR A 467 9.15 -8.61 9.75
C TYR A 467 9.46 -7.16 9.37
N CYS A 468 10.50 -6.92 8.58
CA CYS A 468 10.65 -5.61 7.92
C CYS A 468 10.99 -5.75 6.45
N PHE A 469 10.13 -5.19 5.61
CA PHE A 469 10.29 -5.16 4.16
C PHE A 469 11.11 -3.92 3.77
N VAL A 470 12.14 -4.09 2.95
CA VAL A 470 13.00 -2.98 2.48
C VAL A 470 12.97 -2.94 0.96
N ALA A 471 12.01 -2.22 0.41
CA ALA A 471 11.81 -2.07 -1.03
C ALA A 471 10.84 -0.90 -1.32
N PRO A 472 10.83 -0.33 -2.53
CA PRO A 472 9.76 0.58 -2.94
C PRO A 472 8.40 -0.12 -2.86
N ARG A 473 7.33 0.65 -2.66
CA ARG A 473 5.95 0.13 -2.65
C ARG A 473 5.54 -0.52 -3.97
N THR A 474 6.16 -0.12 -5.07
CA THR A 474 5.94 -0.70 -6.41
C THR A 474 6.69 -2.02 -6.65
N ASP A 475 7.63 -2.39 -5.77
CA ASP A 475 8.36 -3.67 -5.82
C ASP A 475 7.71 -4.68 -4.90
N ILE A 476 7.57 -4.33 -3.62
CA ILE A 476 6.83 -5.14 -2.65
C ILE A 476 5.64 -4.31 -2.18
N TYR A 477 4.46 -4.64 -2.69
CA TYR A 477 3.25 -3.90 -2.39
C TYR A 477 2.78 -4.08 -0.95
N LEU A 478 2.11 -3.04 -0.48
CA LEU A 478 1.59 -2.89 0.86
C LEU A 478 0.83 -4.12 1.39
N PRO A 479 -0.04 -4.81 0.63
CA PRO A 479 -0.80 -5.93 1.18
C PRO A 479 0.07 -7.00 1.83
N LEU A 480 1.30 -7.24 1.33
CA LEU A 480 2.19 -8.26 1.90
C LEU A 480 2.61 -7.93 3.33
N HIS A 481 3.04 -6.69 3.60
CA HIS A 481 3.47 -6.34 4.95
C HIS A 481 2.26 -6.39 5.92
N SER A 482 1.07 -5.98 5.47
CA SER A 482 -0.11 -5.90 6.32
C SER A 482 -0.63 -7.25 6.82
N VAL A 483 -0.53 -8.31 5.99
CA VAL A 483 -1.03 -9.65 6.38
C VAL A 483 -0.10 -10.35 7.37
N MET A 484 1.12 -9.84 7.55
CA MET A 484 2.08 -10.33 8.54
C MET A 484 1.93 -9.64 9.90
N ILE A 485 0.87 -8.86 10.11
CA ILE A 485 0.57 -8.19 11.38
C ILE A 485 -0.65 -8.83 12.04
N GLY A 486 -0.49 -9.30 13.26
CA GLY A 486 -1.53 -9.95 14.05
C GLY A 486 -0.99 -10.59 15.33
N ASN A 487 -1.78 -11.44 15.99
CA ASN A 487 -1.36 -11.97 17.29
C ASN A 487 -0.05 -12.77 17.24
N ASN A 488 0.28 -13.43 16.13
CA ASN A 488 1.48 -14.26 16.03
C ASN A 488 2.70 -13.51 15.48
N SER A 489 2.53 -12.36 14.82
CA SER A 489 3.66 -11.61 14.26
C SER A 489 3.34 -10.14 14.01
N TYR A 490 4.36 -9.32 13.75
CA TYR A 490 4.18 -7.93 13.35
C TYR A 490 5.17 -7.51 12.28
N ALA A 491 4.84 -6.45 11.55
CA ALA A 491 5.62 -6.05 10.38
C ALA A 491 5.71 -4.53 10.21
N GLY A 492 6.78 -4.10 9.54
CA GLY A 492 6.96 -2.74 9.03
C GLY A 492 7.55 -2.74 7.61
N HIS A 493 7.58 -1.57 6.98
CA HIS A 493 8.08 -1.41 5.62
C HIS A 493 8.93 -0.14 5.51
N ILE A 494 10.14 -0.23 4.94
CA ILE A 494 10.96 0.91 4.51
C ILE A 494 10.68 1.18 3.01
N PRO A 495 9.79 2.13 2.67
CA PRO A 495 9.17 2.23 1.34
C PRO A 495 9.99 3.02 0.31
N GLY A 496 11.30 3.17 0.54
CA GLY A 496 12.10 4.15 -0.19
C GLY A 496 12.32 3.84 -1.67
N ASP A 497 12.21 4.86 -2.54
CA ASP A 497 12.33 4.70 -4.01
C ASP A 497 13.77 4.51 -4.53
N THR A 498 14.76 4.81 -3.68
CA THR A 498 16.19 4.61 -3.93
C THR A 498 16.88 3.99 -2.73
N PRO A 499 17.95 3.20 -2.92
CA PRO A 499 18.68 2.63 -1.80
C PRO A 499 19.21 3.67 -0.81
N ALA A 500 19.72 4.81 -1.31
CA ALA A 500 20.23 5.89 -0.48
C ALA A 500 19.14 6.50 0.41
N TYR A 501 17.93 6.66 -0.14
CA TYR A 501 16.79 7.15 0.62
C TYR A 501 16.31 6.12 1.67
N SER A 502 16.22 4.83 1.32
CA SER A 502 15.93 3.78 2.29
C SER A 502 16.97 3.71 3.41
N SER A 503 18.26 3.86 3.08
CA SER A 503 19.32 3.98 4.09
C SER A 503 19.11 5.17 5.02
N ALA A 504 18.67 6.33 4.51
CA ALA A 504 18.42 7.50 5.34
C ALA A 504 17.28 7.28 6.35
N ILE A 505 16.20 6.58 5.94
CA ILE A 505 15.13 6.18 6.85
C ILE A 505 15.66 5.21 7.91
N ILE A 506 16.37 4.16 7.49
CA ILE A 506 16.91 3.14 8.40
C ILE A 506 17.90 3.74 9.41
N VAL A 507 18.84 4.59 8.97
CA VAL A 507 19.75 5.32 9.87
C VAL A 507 18.97 6.09 10.94
N ARG A 508 17.85 6.71 10.55
CA ARG A 508 17.02 7.49 11.47
C ARG A 508 16.35 6.62 12.52
N SER A 509 15.86 5.44 12.13
CA SER A 509 15.25 4.46 13.04
C SER A 509 16.31 3.84 13.97
N VAL A 510 17.40 3.31 13.42
CA VAL A 510 18.50 2.67 14.17
C VAL A 510 19.14 3.62 15.17
N LEU A 511 19.37 4.88 14.78
CA LEU A 511 19.97 5.89 15.64
C LEU A 511 18.94 6.74 16.38
N TYR A 512 17.67 6.35 16.41
CA TYR A 512 16.58 7.17 16.96
C TYR A 512 16.86 7.62 18.39
N SER A 513 17.35 6.71 19.24
CA SER A 513 17.72 6.94 20.64
C SER A 513 18.81 8.00 20.84
N ALA A 514 19.64 8.27 19.83
CA ALA A 514 20.61 9.35 19.83
C ALA A 514 20.08 10.61 19.12
N LEU A 515 19.49 10.44 17.92
CA LEU A 515 19.07 11.53 17.05
C LEU A 515 17.95 12.38 17.66
N ILE A 516 17.04 11.76 18.43
CA ILE A 516 15.94 12.50 19.06
C ILE A 516 16.43 13.58 20.05
N PHE A 517 17.62 13.44 20.64
CA PHE A 517 18.19 14.46 21.51
C PHE A 517 18.65 15.72 20.78
N ALA A 518 18.83 15.66 19.46
CA ALA A 518 19.05 16.84 18.63
C ALA A 518 17.77 17.66 18.41
N ASN A 519 16.58 17.09 18.69
CA ASN A 519 15.33 17.84 18.67
C ASN A 519 15.20 18.68 19.96
N PRO A 520 15.21 20.03 19.86
CA PRO A 520 15.11 20.91 21.03
C PRO A 520 13.76 20.77 21.75
N ASN A 521 12.74 20.29 21.04
CA ASN A 521 11.37 20.13 21.52
C ASN A 521 10.95 18.65 21.61
N ARG A 522 11.90 17.73 21.78
CA ARG A 522 11.63 16.29 21.93
C ARG A 522 10.66 15.94 23.07
N ASN A 523 10.57 16.77 24.11
CA ASN A 523 9.62 16.54 25.20
C ASN A 523 8.20 17.02 24.88
N THR A 524 7.97 17.58 23.70
CA THR A 524 6.66 18.05 23.24
C THR A 524 6.04 17.04 22.28
N THR A 525 4.76 16.74 22.49
CA THR A 525 3.91 15.97 21.57
C THR A 525 2.79 16.86 21.05
N THR A 526 2.24 16.52 19.90
CA THR A 526 1.16 17.30 19.28
C THR A 526 0.12 16.40 18.64
N SER A 527 -1.03 16.99 18.31
CA SER A 527 -2.07 16.33 17.55
C SER A 527 -2.87 17.34 16.74
N GLN A 528 -3.52 16.85 15.68
CA GLN A 528 -4.57 17.56 14.96
C GLN A 528 -5.82 16.66 14.98
N LEU A 529 -6.73 16.94 15.92
CA LEU A 529 -7.92 16.13 16.16
C LEU A 529 -9.14 16.79 15.52
N MET A 530 -9.49 16.42 14.28
CA MET A 530 -10.57 17.05 13.53
C MET A 530 -11.90 16.30 13.70
N ASN A 531 -11.88 14.99 13.40
CA ASN A 531 -13.01 14.09 13.55
C ASN A 531 -12.68 13.05 14.59
N PHE A 532 -13.49 12.90 15.63
CA PHE A 532 -13.20 11.94 16.69
C PHE A 532 -14.46 11.64 17.51
N PRO A 533 -14.58 10.42 18.06
CA PRO A 533 -15.66 10.04 18.95
C PRO A 533 -15.44 10.55 20.37
N ASP A 534 -16.54 10.68 21.13
CA ASP A 534 -16.50 10.94 22.57
C ASP A 534 -17.74 10.33 23.24
N GLY A 535 -17.64 9.04 23.58
CA GLY A 535 -18.69 8.24 24.19
C GLY A 535 -19.42 7.29 23.23
N ASP A 536 -18.97 7.17 21.99
CA ASP A 536 -19.48 6.18 21.02
C ASP A 536 -18.94 4.78 21.34
N SER A 537 -19.77 3.75 21.17
CA SER A 537 -19.41 2.36 21.51
C SER A 537 -18.97 1.54 20.30
N TRP A 538 -18.02 0.64 20.48
CA TRP A 538 -17.66 -0.38 19.51
C TRP A 538 -17.66 -1.79 20.13
N THR A 539 -17.98 -2.81 19.33
CA THR A 539 -17.97 -4.22 19.76
C THR A 539 -16.87 -4.98 19.02
N TYR A 540 -15.87 -5.45 19.76
CA TYR A 540 -14.75 -6.23 19.25
C TYR A 540 -15.20 -7.61 18.72
N ASN A 541 -14.30 -8.30 18.03
CA ASN A 541 -14.50 -9.67 17.53
C ASN A 541 -14.81 -10.69 18.64
N ASN A 542 -14.31 -10.49 19.86
CA ASN A 542 -14.63 -11.33 21.01
C ASN A 542 -16.03 -11.05 21.62
N GLY A 543 -16.79 -10.10 21.07
CA GLY A 543 -18.12 -9.72 21.54
C GLY A 543 -18.14 -8.76 22.75
N GLN A 544 -16.99 -8.33 23.27
CA GLN A 544 -16.93 -7.27 24.27
C GLN A 544 -17.18 -5.91 23.64
N THR A 545 -17.87 -5.03 24.37
CA THR A 545 -18.19 -3.67 23.92
C THR A 545 -17.52 -2.64 24.81
N GLU A 546 -16.92 -1.63 24.20
CA GLU A 546 -16.25 -0.53 24.90
C GLU A 546 -16.71 0.83 24.38
N LEU A 547 -16.59 1.87 25.21
CA LEU A 547 -16.81 3.27 24.84
C LEU A 547 -15.48 3.94 24.45
N THR A 548 -15.52 4.72 23.37
CA THR A 548 -14.34 5.37 22.79
C THR A 548 -14.29 6.84 23.20
N TYR A 549 -13.12 7.31 23.64
CA TYR A 549 -12.94 8.63 24.24
C TYR A 549 -11.71 9.37 23.69
N SER A 550 -11.50 9.34 22.38
CA SER A 550 -10.18 9.56 21.78
C SER A 550 -9.51 10.88 22.12
N SER A 551 -10.24 12.00 22.09
CA SER A 551 -9.64 13.29 22.48
C SER A 551 -9.14 13.32 23.94
N ARG A 552 -9.71 12.49 24.82
CA ARG A 552 -9.30 12.37 26.23
C ARG A 552 -8.12 11.41 26.35
N THR A 553 -8.22 10.24 25.72
CA THR A 553 -7.19 9.19 25.75
C THR A 553 -5.90 9.69 25.11
N VAL A 554 -5.96 10.27 23.91
CA VAL A 554 -4.80 10.87 23.23
C VAL A 554 -4.16 11.92 24.11
N LYS A 555 -4.93 12.88 24.65
CA LYS A 555 -4.38 13.91 25.53
C LYS A 555 -3.66 13.31 26.75
N GLN A 556 -4.24 12.29 27.36
CA GLN A 556 -3.64 11.60 28.51
C GLN A 556 -2.34 10.88 28.12
N CYS A 557 -2.36 10.08 27.06
CA CYS A 557 -1.20 9.32 26.58
C CYS A 557 -0.08 10.23 26.11
N PHE A 558 -0.41 11.30 25.38
CA PHE A 558 0.56 12.24 24.82
C PHE A 558 1.14 13.18 25.89
N SER A 559 0.47 13.35 27.04
CA SER A 559 0.98 14.08 28.21
C SER A 559 1.69 13.18 29.22
N SER A 560 1.77 11.87 28.97
CA SER A 560 2.39 10.91 29.90
C SER A 560 3.91 11.07 29.96
N HIS A 561 4.52 10.56 31.03
CA HIS A 561 5.98 10.53 31.21
C HIS A 561 6.66 11.89 31.02
N PHE A 562 6.10 12.93 31.63
CA PHE A 562 6.64 14.30 31.59
C PHE A 562 6.63 14.98 30.21
N ARG A 563 5.90 14.42 29.24
CA ARG A 563 5.68 15.06 27.94
C ARG A 563 4.76 16.28 28.09
N THR A 564 5.05 17.32 27.32
CA THR A 564 4.17 18.49 27.15
C THR A 564 3.30 18.27 25.93
N PHE A 565 1.98 18.26 26.09
CA PHE A 565 1.06 18.15 24.97
C PHE A 565 0.65 19.54 24.46
N ASP A 566 0.86 19.79 23.17
CA ASP A 566 0.55 21.04 22.47
C ASP A 566 -0.12 20.76 21.11
N GLY A 567 -1.41 20.42 21.13
CA GLY A 567 -2.21 20.12 19.93
C GLY A 567 -2.76 21.37 19.24
N HIS A 568 -2.92 21.31 17.91
CA HIS A 568 -3.42 22.42 17.09
C HIS A 568 -4.27 21.93 15.91
N CYS A 569 -5.42 22.55 15.70
CA CYS A 569 -6.32 22.25 14.57
C CYS A 569 -6.26 23.30 13.46
N LEU A 570 -5.72 24.49 13.72
CA LEU A 570 -5.45 25.51 12.70
C LEU A 570 -4.15 25.18 11.96
N TRP A 571 -4.16 25.28 10.63
CA TRP A 571 -3.00 24.92 9.79
C TRP A 571 -1.73 25.68 10.18
N ASP A 572 -1.78 27.01 10.32
CA ASP A 572 -0.58 27.80 10.60
C ASP A 572 0.05 27.44 11.96
N ALA A 573 -0.78 27.18 12.98
CA ALA A 573 -0.32 26.77 14.31
C ALA A 573 0.25 25.35 14.28
N HIS A 574 -0.43 24.42 13.61
CA HIS A 574 0.06 23.06 13.40
C HIS A 574 1.40 23.05 12.65
N LEU A 575 1.50 23.77 11.54
CA LEU A 575 2.72 23.90 10.74
C LEU A 575 3.88 24.47 11.58
N GLN A 576 3.61 25.49 12.39
CA GLN A 576 4.60 26.05 13.30
C GLN A 576 5.08 25.01 14.31
N ALA A 577 4.17 24.25 14.94
CA ALA A 577 4.52 23.21 15.92
C ALA A 577 5.37 22.10 15.28
N MET A 578 4.97 21.60 14.11
CA MET A 578 5.72 20.57 13.37
C MET A 578 7.14 21.05 13.00
N ASN A 579 7.28 22.28 12.50
CA ASN A 579 8.57 22.85 12.11
C ASN A 579 9.48 23.20 13.30
N ASN A 580 8.89 23.52 14.45
CA ASN A 580 9.63 23.66 15.70
C ASN A 580 10.22 22.31 16.15
N GLY A 581 9.55 21.22 15.80
CA GLY A 581 9.87 19.83 16.15
C GLY A 581 9.04 19.36 17.33
N VAL A 582 8.66 18.08 17.28
CA VAL A 582 7.91 17.35 18.33
C VAL A 582 8.42 15.89 18.34
N SER A 583 8.22 15.14 19.42
CA SER A 583 8.57 13.70 19.44
C SER A 583 7.50 12.82 18.83
N ALA A 584 6.23 13.17 18.97
CA ALA A 584 5.11 12.41 18.43
C ALA A 584 4.00 13.34 17.93
N PHE A 585 3.37 12.95 16.83
CA PHE A 585 2.24 13.64 16.20
C PHE A 585 1.14 12.64 15.87
N TYR A 586 -0.10 12.93 16.27
CA TYR A 586 -1.29 12.19 15.85
C TYR A 586 -2.29 13.06 15.08
N TYR A 587 -2.66 12.60 13.90
CA TYR A 587 -3.75 13.17 13.11
C TYR A 587 -4.97 12.26 13.17
N THR A 588 -6.16 12.82 13.42
CA THR A 588 -7.43 12.14 13.16
C THR A 588 -8.39 13.07 12.44
N GLY A 589 -8.94 12.61 11.32
CA GLY A 589 -9.71 13.45 10.42
C GLY A 589 -9.93 12.82 9.06
N HIS A 590 -10.40 13.64 8.13
CA HIS A 590 -10.55 13.18 6.75
C HIS A 590 -9.19 13.02 6.08
N GLY A 591 -8.98 11.91 5.39
CA GLY A 591 -7.81 11.70 4.53
C GLY A 591 -8.00 12.25 3.13
N THR A 592 -9.21 12.71 2.78
CA THR A 592 -9.55 13.28 1.45
C THR A 592 -9.13 12.37 0.28
N GLY A 593 -9.33 11.06 0.38
CA GLY A 593 -8.88 10.09 -0.64
C GLY A 593 -7.34 9.96 -0.76
N GLY A 594 -6.59 10.43 0.25
CA GLY A 594 -5.12 10.50 0.23
C GLY A 594 -4.56 11.79 -0.36
N SER A 595 -5.41 12.80 -0.63
CA SER A 595 -5.00 14.06 -1.25
C SER A 595 -4.39 15.10 -0.30
N GLY A 596 -4.62 14.99 1.01
CA GLY A 596 -4.16 15.99 1.96
C GLY A 596 -4.67 15.78 3.38
N ILE A 597 -4.56 16.84 4.18
CA ILE A 597 -5.02 16.89 5.57
C ILE A 597 -6.15 17.90 5.74
N SER A 598 -7.03 17.62 6.70
CA SER A 598 -8.09 18.54 7.15
C SER A 598 -7.58 19.42 8.29
N ALA A 599 -7.95 20.70 8.24
CA ALA A 599 -7.70 21.67 9.28
C ALA A 599 -8.97 22.49 9.57
N GLN A 600 -8.96 23.22 10.68
CA GLN A 600 -10.01 24.15 11.00
C GLN A 600 -9.80 25.46 10.24
N TYR A 601 -10.85 25.97 9.61
CA TYR A 601 -10.84 27.28 8.98
C TYR A 601 -10.69 28.42 10.01
N TYR A 602 -9.98 29.49 9.61
CA TYR A 602 -10.27 30.83 10.13
C TYR A 602 -11.69 31.23 9.70
N GLN A 603 -12.43 31.98 10.52
CA GLN A 603 -13.86 32.27 10.27
C GLN A 603 -14.13 32.65 8.81
N THR A 604 -14.92 31.83 8.10
CA THR A 604 -15.33 32.05 6.70
C THR A 604 -16.85 32.13 6.58
N GLU A 605 -17.37 32.42 5.39
CA GLU A 605 -18.81 32.32 5.09
C GLU A 605 -19.34 30.89 4.98
N HIS A 606 -18.44 29.90 4.85
CA HIS A 606 -18.77 28.47 4.78
C HIS A 606 -18.82 27.80 6.15
N CYS A 607 -18.38 28.51 7.19
CA CYS A 607 -18.36 28.05 8.56
C CYS A 607 -19.21 28.97 9.42
N ASN A 608 -19.87 28.42 10.42
CA ASN A 608 -20.56 29.20 11.44
C ASN A 608 -19.91 28.77 12.76
N TYR A 609 -18.83 29.44 13.18
CA TYR A 609 -18.25 29.29 14.52
C TYR A 609 -18.58 30.52 15.37
N PRO A 610 -18.48 30.45 16.71
CA PRO A 610 -18.49 31.65 17.56
C PRO A 610 -17.41 32.64 17.09
N GLU A 611 -17.66 33.95 17.19
CA GLU A 611 -16.78 35.02 16.67
C GLU A 611 -15.31 34.99 17.16
N GLN A 612 -14.98 34.16 18.15
CA GLN A 612 -13.64 33.97 18.67
C GLN A 612 -13.10 32.57 18.34
N ILE A 613 -12.13 32.51 17.44
CA ILE A 613 -11.29 31.33 17.19
C ILE A 613 -10.06 31.41 18.09
N TRP A 614 -9.70 30.27 18.68
CA TRP A 614 -8.65 30.15 19.67
C TRP A 614 -7.41 29.60 18.97
N TRP A 615 -6.31 30.36 18.99
CA TRP A 615 -5.05 29.90 18.38
C TRP A 615 -4.53 28.60 19.04
N ASP A 616 -4.91 28.35 20.30
CA ASP A 616 -4.64 27.14 21.08
C ASP A 616 -5.74 26.07 20.94
N ALA A 617 -6.47 26.05 19.82
CA ALA A 617 -7.48 25.04 19.54
C ALA A 617 -6.84 23.65 19.32
N TRP A 618 -6.74 22.87 20.39
CA TRP A 618 -6.10 21.55 20.36
C TRP A 618 -7.00 20.40 19.86
N ARG A 619 -8.30 20.66 19.69
CA ARG A 619 -9.26 19.76 19.04
C ARG A 619 -10.29 20.56 18.24
N GLY A 620 -10.81 19.96 17.18
CA GLY A 620 -11.81 20.54 16.31
C GLY A 620 -13.19 20.65 16.98
N TYR A 621 -13.98 21.59 16.46
CA TYR A 621 -15.36 21.87 16.83
C TYR A 621 -16.13 22.29 15.56
N SER A 622 -16.72 21.27 14.92
CA SER A 622 -17.34 21.32 13.59
C SER A 622 -18.72 22.00 13.52
N GLY A 623 -19.23 22.54 14.63
CA GLY A 623 -20.57 23.13 14.73
C GLY A 623 -21.71 22.10 14.92
N PHE A 624 -21.47 20.80 14.68
CA PHE A 624 -22.38 19.70 15.01
C PHE A 624 -22.44 19.37 16.51
N ASP A 625 -21.55 19.95 17.30
CA ASP A 625 -21.41 19.75 18.75
C ASP A 625 -22.34 20.67 19.57
N ASN A 626 -23.34 21.29 18.94
CA ASN A 626 -24.20 22.33 19.51
C ASN A 626 -23.39 23.55 20.00
N TRP A 627 -22.43 24.02 19.20
CA TRP A 627 -21.69 25.27 19.49
C TRP A 627 -20.82 25.18 20.74
N ARG A 628 -20.37 23.96 21.03
CA ARG A 628 -19.39 23.71 22.09
C ARG A 628 -18.03 24.17 21.59
N ILE A 629 -17.21 24.70 22.51
CA ILE A 629 -15.86 25.15 22.16
C ILE A 629 -14.84 24.06 22.50
N VAL A 630 -13.58 24.23 22.11
CA VAL A 630 -12.48 23.29 22.42
C VAL A 630 -12.37 22.86 23.88
N ARG A 631 -12.94 23.63 24.81
CA ARG A 631 -12.97 23.36 26.26
C ARG A 631 -14.07 22.40 26.70
N ASN A 632 -15.06 22.12 25.85
CA ASN A 632 -16.19 21.25 26.15
C ASN A 632 -15.96 19.86 25.57
N ASN A 633 -16.08 18.82 26.40
CA ASN A 633 -16.07 17.45 25.90
C ASN A 633 -17.29 17.16 25.00
N GLY A 634 -17.08 16.29 24.02
CA GLY A 634 -18.02 15.93 22.97
C GLY A 634 -17.32 15.46 21.71
N LYS A 635 -18.04 14.71 20.88
CA LYS A 635 -17.60 14.32 19.54
C LYS A 635 -17.50 15.54 18.62
N SER A 636 -16.63 15.47 17.62
CA SER A 636 -16.59 16.43 16.51
C SER A 636 -16.59 15.70 15.18
N TRP A 637 -17.31 16.23 14.19
CA TRP A 637 -17.37 15.69 12.84
C TRP A 637 -17.49 16.78 11.77
N TYR A 638 -16.41 17.03 11.03
CA TYR A 638 -16.38 17.88 9.85
C TYR A 638 -16.79 17.08 8.61
N ASN A 639 -17.29 17.74 7.58
CA ASN A 639 -17.65 17.14 6.28
C ASN A 639 -17.10 17.99 5.13
N PRO A 640 -16.98 17.46 3.91
CA PRO A 640 -16.61 18.23 2.71
C PRO A 640 -17.69 19.23 2.24
N GLU A 641 -18.64 19.60 3.12
CA GLU A 641 -19.76 20.48 2.79
C GLU A 641 -20.07 21.48 3.93
N PRO A 642 -20.48 22.73 3.57
CA PRO A 642 -21.00 23.69 4.54
C PRO A 642 -22.25 23.18 5.28
N PRO A 643 -22.49 23.60 6.54
CA PRO A 643 -21.72 24.57 7.33
C PRO A 643 -20.52 23.97 8.09
N SER A 644 -20.25 22.68 7.91
CA SER A 644 -19.20 21.90 8.59
C SER A 644 -17.95 21.70 7.75
N LEU A 645 -17.80 22.51 6.69
CA LEU A 645 -16.68 22.41 5.76
C LEU A 645 -15.36 22.58 6.53
N TYR A 646 -14.42 21.67 6.32
CA TYR A 646 -13.07 21.80 6.82
C TYR A 646 -12.15 22.41 5.78
N ASP A 647 -11.06 23.00 6.27
CA ASP A 647 -9.99 23.53 5.44
C ASP A 647 -9.12 22.39 4.92
N ILE A 648 -8.80 22.39 3.63
CA ILE A 648 -8.01 21.34 2.99
C ILE A 648 -6.61 21.84 2.64
N ILE A 649 -5.61 21.06 3.02
CA ILE A 649 -4.20 21.30 2.70
C ILE A 649 -3.68 20.06 1.97
N GLN A 650 -3.51 20.19 0.66
CA GLN A 650 -3.03 19.11 -0.20
C GLN A 650 -1.56 18.77 0.12
N TYR A 651 -1.18 17.51 -0.05
CA TYR A 651 0.16 17.03 0.30
C TYR A 651 1.29 17.77 -0.43
N ASP A 652 1.08 18.26 -1.65
CA ASP A 652 2.05 19.12 -2.35
C ASP A 652 2.37 20.43 -1.62
N HIS A 653 1.41 20.97 -0.85
CA HIS A 653 1.65 22.14 0.00
C HIS A 653 2.25 21.74 1.34
N VAL A 654 1.83 20.60 1.91
CA VAL A 654 2.43 20.06 3.14
C VAL A 654 3.93 19.83 2.92
N ASP A 655 4.31 19.14 1.84
CA ASP A 655 5.69 18.88 1.42
C ASP A 655 6.50 20.18 1.27
N ARG A 656 5.96 21.17 0.57
CA ARG A 656 6.67 22.46 0.39
C ARG A 656 6.84 23.28 1.66
N LEU A 657 5.95 23.13 2.65
CA LEU A 657 5.89 23.98 3.83
C LEU A 657 6.54 23.34 5.06
N LEU A 658 6.56 22.01 5.14
CA LEU A 658 7.25 21.32 6.22
C LEU A 658 8.77 21.56 6.13
N GLY A 659 9.37 21.77 7.28
CA GLY A 659 10.82 21.76 7.48
C GLY A 659 11.28 20.35 7.86
N ASN A 660 12.37 20.28 8.64
CA ASN A 660 12.79 19.03 9.25
C ASN A 660 11.97 18.77 10.52
N LEU A 661 11.31 17.62 10.59
CA LEU A 661 10.47 17.12 11.69
C LEU A 661 11.25 16.50 12.85
N LYS A 662 12.57 16.37 12.71
CA LYS A 662 13.53 16.04 13.79
C LYS A 662 13.21 14.72 14.49
N SER A 663 13.01 13.68 13.69
CA SER A 663 12.69 12.32 14.16
C SER A 663 11.34 12.23 14.89
N CYS A 664 10.35 13.01 14.47
CA CYS A 664 8.97 12.86 14.95
C CYS A 664 8.41 11.47 14.59
N ALA A 665 7.77 10.78 15.53
CA ALA A 665 6.92 9.64 15.25
C ALA A 665 5.54 10.13 14.78
N VAL A 666 5.09 9.71 13.59
CA VAL A 666 3.87 10.23 12.95
C VAL A 666 2.80 9.15 12.90
N PHE A 667 1.60 9.48 13.38
CA PHE A 667 0.45 8.58 13.47
C PHE A 667 -0.77 9.23 12.81
N TYR A 668 -1.52 8.45 12.05
CA TYR A 668 -2.64 8.91 11.23
C TYR A 668 -3.84 7.97 11.34
N GLN A 669 -4.98 8.51 11.76
CA GLN A 669 -6.29 7.92 11.59
C GLN A 669 -7.00 8.69 10.48
N SER A 670 -7.02 8.12 9.27
CA SER A 670 -7.69 8.74 8.12
C SER A 670 -7.76 7.79 6.94
N CYS A 671 -8.82 7.89 6.13
CA CYS A 671 -8.99 7.00 4.98
C CYS A 671 -7.88 7.19 3.91
N SER A 672 -7.31 6.09 3.43
CA SER A 672 -6.40 5.95 2.26
C SER A 672 -5.07 6.71 2.29
N THR A 673 -4.85 7.55 3.30
CA THR A 673 -3.67 8.40 3.40
C THR A 673 -2.36 7.62 3.32
N ALA A 674 -2.33 6.42 3.91
CA ALA A 674 -1.13 5.60 3.91
C ALA A 674 -0.81 4.97 2.55
N ASP A 675 -1.82 4.84 1.70
CA ASP A 675 -1.66 4.38 0.32
C ASP A 675 -1.31 5.54 -0.61
N GLY A 676 -1.71 6.76 -0.22
CA GLY A 676 -1.37 8.00 -0.90
C GLY A 676 0.06 8.50 -0.68
N TYR A 677 0.21 9.83 -0.64
CA TYR A 677 1.52 10.49 -0.50
C TYR A 677 1.93 10.77 0.94
N GLY A 678 0.99 10.70 1.90
CA GLY A 678 1.23 11.05 3.30
C GLY A 678 2.53 10.48 3.86
N PRO A 679 2.73 9.14 3.84
CA PRO A 679 3.94 8.53 4.39
C PRO A 679 5.24 9.11 3.82
N MET A 680 5.33 9.24 2.50
CA MET A 680 6.55 9.70 1.83
C MET A 680 6.85 11.16 2.19
N VAL A 681 5.84 12.04 2.21
CA VAL A 681 5.98 13.44 2.60
C VAL A 681 6.53 13.54 4.03
N TYR A 682 5.97 12.82 5.00
CA TYR A 682 6.47 12.90 6.38
C TYR A 682 7.88 12.28 6.54
N LEU A 683 8.17 11.17 5.87
CA LEU A 683 9.47 10.51 5.92
C LEU A 683 10.59 11.34 5.26
N ASP A 684 10.28 12.03 4.15
CA ASP A 684 11.17 12.98 3.47
C ASP A 684 11.57 14.12 4.39
N HIS A 685 10.60 14.60 5.16
CA HIS A 685 10.78 15.69 6.10
C HIS A 685 11.35 15.29 7.45
N GLY A 686 11.78 14.04 7.64
CA GLY A 686 12.53 13.66 8.83
C GLY A 686 11.71 12.97 9.93
N ALA A 687 10.50 12.49 9.63
CA ALA A 687 9.78 11.59 10.54
C ALA A 687 10.54 10.27 10.72
N VAL A 688 10.55 9.70 11.93
CA VAL A 688 11.24 8.43 12.19
C VAL A 688 10.41 7.21 11.79
N LEU A 689 9.09 7.36 11.81
CA LEU A 689 8.13 6.36 11.39
C LEU A 689 6.84 7.05 10.95
N TRP A 690 6.04 6.33 10.17
CA TRP A 690 4.67 6.69 9.86
C TRP A 690 3.74 5.49 10.11
N TYR A 691 2.61 5.71 10.77
CA TYR A 691 1.56 4.71 11.02
C TYR A 691 0.21 5.25 10.58
N GLY A 692 -0.63 4.42 9.95
CA GLY A 692 -1.99 4.85 9.55
C GLY A 692 -2.70 3.95 8.54
N ASN A 693 -3.91 4.34 8.13
CA ASN A 693 -4.77 3.53 7.26
C ASN A 693 -4.47 3.74 5.75
N ALA A 694 -4.21 2.64 5.04
CA ALA A 694 -4.17 2.51 3.58
C ALA A 694 -5.50 2.09 2.96
N GLY A 695 -6.54 1.96 3.78
CA GLY A 695 -7.93 1.73 3.39
C GLY A 695 -8.85 2.70 4.14
N SER A 696 -10.08 2.31 4.45
CA SER A 696 -10.98 3.15 5.25
C SER A 696 -10.54 3.14 6.72
N GLY A 697 -10.56 4.29 7.38
CA GLY A 697 -10.45 4.37 8.84
C GLY A 697 -11.84 4.66 9.42
N LEU A 698 -12.49 3.66 10.03
CA LEU A 698 -13.87 3.79 10.50
C LEU A 698 -13.93 4.34 11.92
N CYS A 699 -14.74 5.37 12.14
CA CYS A 699 -15.05 5.87 13.49
C CYS A 699 -16.30 5.15 14.05
N PRO A 700 -16.33 4.71 15.33
CA PRO A 700 -15.29 4.87 16.35
C PRO A 700 -14.27 3.71 16.43
N GLU A 701 -14.32 2.75 15.50
CA GLU A 701 -13.52 1.53 15.53
C GLU A 701 -12.01 1.80 15.53
N ALA A 702 -11.51 2.48 14.50
CA ALA A 702 -10.08 2.79 14.33
C ALA A 702 -9.59 3.75 15.41
N ASP A 703 -10.46 4.66 15.86
CA ASP A 703 -10.19 5.56 16.97
C ASP A 703 -9.99 4.81 18.30
N LEU A 704 -10.77 3.76 18.55
CA LEU A 704 -10.64 2.91 19.74
C LEU A 704 -9.37 2.05 19.69
N MET A 705 -9.07 1.52 18.51
CA MET A 705 -7.83 0.80 18.25
C MET A 705 -6.61 1.70 18.51
N ASP A 706 -6.62 2.93 17.98
CA ASP A 706 -5.55 3.90 18.17
C ASP A 706 -5.43 4.35 19.64
N ASP A 707 -6.55 4.50 20.35
CA ASP A 707 -6.57 4.74 21.80
C ASP A 707 -5.79 3.66 22.58
N ARG A 708 -6.05 2.38 22.30
CA ARG A 708 -5.34 1.24 22.93
C ARG A 708 -3.89 1.15 22.49
N PHE A 709 -3.63 1.37 21.22
CA PHE A 709 -2.28 1.45 20.68
C PHE A 709 -1.45 2.55 21.37
N PHE A 710 -2.02 3.73 21.61
CA PHE A 710 -1.32 4.83 22.30
C PHE A 710 -1.12 4.57 23.78
N GLU A 711 -2.02 3.88 24.46
CA GLU A 711 -1.78 3.42 25.83
C GLU A 711 -0.56 2.48 25.87
N SER A 712 -0.52 1.49 24.98
CA SER A 712 0.59 0.52 24.88
C SER A 712 1.92 1.19 24.53
N THR A 713 1.96 2.06 23.51
CA THR A 713 3.20 2.70 23.06
C THR A 713 3.66 3.86 23.94
N MET A 714 2.76 4.80 24.26
CA MET A 714 3.13 6.06 24.90
C MET A 714 3.23 5.93 26.43
N VAL A 715 2.43 5.05 27.04
CA VAL A 715 2.38 4.85 28.50
C VAL A 715 3.15 3.61 28.92
N HIS A 716 2.99 2.48 28.23
CA HIS A 716 3.67 1.23 28.59
C HIS A 716 5.04 1.04 27.91
N GLY A 717 5.36 1.84 26.90
CA GLY A 717 6.65 1.80 26.23
C GLY A 717 6.83 0.57 25.33
N GLU A 718 5.73 -0.01 24.85
CA GLU A 718 5.78 -1.10 23.88
C GLU A 718 6.24 -0.61 22.51
N THR A 719 6.79 -1.52 21.70
CA THR A 719 7.14 -1.23 20.32
C THR A 719 5.87 -0.98 19.49
N VAL A 720 5.98 -0.15 18.44
CA VAL A 720 4.82 0.17 17.59
C VAL A 720 4.20 -1.08 16.95
N GLY A 721 5.01 -2.04 16.52
CA GLY A 721 4.55 -3.29 15.91
C GLY A 721 3.81 -4.17 16.91
N GLN A 722 4.40 -4.42 18.09
CA GLN A 722 3.76 -5.25 19.12
C GLN A 722 2.45 -4.64 19.61
N ALA A 723 2.42 -3.33 19.87
CA ALA A 723 1.23 -2.64 20.31
C ALA A 723 0.08 -2.77 19.30
N TYR A 724 0.37 -2.56 18.01
CA TYR A 724 -0.64 -2.66 16.97
C TYR A 724 -1.11 -4.11 16.76
N SER A 725 -0.18 -5.08 16.81
CA SER A 725 -0.45 -6.50 16.57
C SER A 725 -1.54 -7.10 17.48
N LYS A 726 -1.61 -6.63 18.74
CA LYS A 726 -2.60 -7.06 19.75
C LYS A 726 -4.02 -6.64 19.40
N GLU A 727 -4.16 -5.54 18.69
CA GLU A 727 -5.47 -4.99 18.35
C GLU A 727 -6.03 -5.61 17.07
N VAL A 728 -5.18 -6.10 16.16
CA VAL A 728 -5.62 -6.67 14.87
C VAL A 728 -6.65 -7.77 15.06
N TRP A 729 -6.43 -8.74 15.96
CA TRP A 729 -7.40 -9.83 16.16
C TRP A 729 -8.73 -9.33 16.74
N LEU A 730 -8.71 -8.30 17.57
CA LEU A 730 -9.91 -7.72 18.19
C LEU A 730 -10.74 -6.91 17.19
N HIS A 731 -10.08 -6.30 16.21
CA HIS A 731 -10.68 -5.31 15.32
C HIS A 731 -10.89 -5.82 13.88
N TYR A 732 -9.89 -6.49 13.31
CA TYR A 732 -9.76 -6.87 11.91
C TYR A 732 -9.58 -8.37 11.71
N ARG A 733 -9.42 -8.78 10.44
CA ARG A 733 -9.03 -10.13 10.03
C ARG A 733 -7.56 -10.33 10.36
N ASP A 734 -7.28 -11.15 11.37
CA ASP A 734 -5.94 -11.57 11.74
C ASP A 734 -5.55 -12.82 10.92
N PHE A 735 -4.78 -12.59 9.86
CA PHE A 735 -4.27 -13.65 9.01
C PHE A 735 -3.15 -14.47 9.67
N THR A 736 -2.53 -13.95 10.73
CA THR A 736 -1.45 -14.65 11.45
C THR A 736 -1.97 -15.80 12.29
N THR A 737 -3.23 -15.72 12.74
CA THR A 737 -3.91 -16.81 13.47
C THR A 737 -4.88 -17.61 12.62
N LEU A 738 -5.48 -16.98 11.58
CA LEU A 738 -6.60 -17.54 10.80
C LEU A 738 -7.76 -18.03 11.66
N ASP A 739 -7.89 -17.51 12.88
CA ASP A 739 -8.95 -17.87 13.82
C ASP A 739 -10.31 -17.43 13.25
N PRO A 740 -11.28 -18.35 13.06
CA PRO A 740 -12.61 -17.99 12.59
C PRO A 740 -13.28 -16.84 13.35
N VAL A 741 -12.97 -16.65 14.64
CA VAL A 741 -13.51 -15.53 15.45
C VAL A 741 -13.04 -14.18 14.94
N SER A 742 -11.78 -14.05 14.55
CA SER A 742 -11.27 -12.80 13.96
C SER A 742 -11.61 -12.73 12.47
N ILE A 743 -11.56 -13.84 11.72
CA ILE A 743 -11.82 -13.83 10.28
C ILE A 743 -13.28 -13.44 9.94
N TYR A 744 -14.24 -13.86 10.76
CA TYR A 744 -15.68 -13.60 10.55
C TYR A 744 -16.33 -12.89 11.75
N GLY A 745 -15.52 -12.25 12.59
CA GLY A 745 -15.99 -11.57 13.79
C GLY A 745 -16.86 -10.35 13.50
N SER A 746 -17.61 -9.89 14.50
CA SER A 746 -18.53 -8.75 14.32
C SER A 746 -17.84 -7.42 14.01
N SER A 747 -16.62 -7.21 14.51
CA SER A 747 -15.86 -5.98 14.23
C SER A 747 -15.37 -6.00 12.78
N THR A 748 -14.74 -7.09 12.38
CA THR A 748 -14.17 -7.27 11.04
C THR A 748 -15.22 -7.12 9.93
N ARG A 749 -16.43 -7.68 10.11
CA ARG A 749 -17.49 -7.60 9.10
C ARG A 749 -18.03 -6.19 8.84
N ARG A 750 -17.55 -5.19 9.59
CA ARG A 750 -17.96 -3.78 9.42
C ARG A 750 -16.90 -2.93 8.75
N ILE A 751 -15.67 -3.44 8.62
CA ILE A 751 -14.56 -2.69 8.05
C ILE A 751 -13.55 -3.63 7.42
N THR A 752 -13.25 -3.35 6.16
CA THR A 752 -12.03 -3.83 5.52
C THR A 752 -11.07 -2.66 5.51
N THR A 753 -9.90 -2.82 6.12
CA THR A 753 -8.85 -1.80 6.04
C THR A 753 -7.48 -2.45 6.05
N LEU A 754 -6.51 -1.64 5.67
CA LEU A 754 -5.10 -1.98 5.71
C LEU A 754 -4.42 -0.92 6.57
N GLN A 755 -4.15 -1.22 7.83
CA GLN A 755 -3.24 -0.38 8.59
C GLN A 755 -1.81 -0.75 8.24
N CYS A 756 -0.91 0.23 8.24
CA CYS A 756 0.49 -0.01 7.96
C CYS A 756 1.42 0.77 8.87
N ILE A 757 2.63 0.22 9.01
CA ILE A 757 3.77 0.84 9.69
C ILE A 757 4.86 1.02 8.64
N TYR A 758 5.14 2.26 8.25
CA TYR A 758 6.33 2.60 7.47
C TYR A 758 7.46 3.02 8.38
N GLY A 759 8.49 2.18 8.48
CA GLY A 759 9.55 2.26 9.47
C GLY A 759 9.89 0.89 10.04
N ASP A 760 10.85 0.88 10.96
CA ASP A 760 11.16 -0.29 11.79
C ASP A 760 10.01 -0.53 12.79
N PRO A 761 9.35 -1.70 12.75
CA PRO A 761 8.21 -1.97 13.63
C PRO A 761 8.60 -2.22 15.08
N THR A 762 9.89 -2.41 15.39
CA THR A 762 10.37 -2.57 16.77
C THR A 762 10.64 -1.24 17.46
N LEU A 763 10.42 -0.11 16.79
CA LEU A 763 10.69 1.20 17.33
C LEU A 763 9.83 1.50 18.57
N VAL A 764 10.48 1.90 19.66
CA VAL A 764 9.85 2.40 20.88
C VAL A 764 9.82 3.93 20.84
N VAL A 765 8.65 4.53 21.02
CA VAL A 765 8.48 5.99 20.94
C VAL A 765 9.20 6.68 22.10
N PHE A 766 9.92 7.77 21.80
CA PHE A 766 10.70 8.51 22.79
C PHE A 766 9.90 8.87 24.05
N SER A 767 10.49 8.62 25.22
CA SER A 767 10.05 9.13 26.52
C SER A 767 11.07 10.15 27.06
N PRO A 768 10.63 11.28 27.65
CA PRO A 768 11.50 12.21 28.38
C PRO A 768 12.38 11.58 29.47
N GLU A 769 12.06 10.35 29.89
CA GLU A 769 12.85 9.57 30.83
C GLU A 769 14.10 8.92 30.21
N TRP A 770 14.20 8.89 28.87
CA TRP A 770 15.38 8.38 28.18
C TRP A 770 16.62 9.20 28.53
N ILE A 771 17.75 8.50 28.64
CA ILE A 771 19.05 9.12 28.89
C ILE A 771 19.76 9.28 27.56
N SER A 772 20.25 10.49 27.28
CA SER A 772 21.05 10.75 26.08
C SER A 772 22.26 9.80 26.07
N PRO A 773 22.51 9.07 24.98
CA PRO A 773 23.69 8.23 24.88
C PRO A 773 24.95 9.09 25.00
N VAL A 774 25.95 8.58 25.71
CA VAL A 774 27.27 9.21 25.82
C VAL A 774 28.10 8.74 24.63
N PRO A 775 28.63 9.66 23.79
CA PRO A 775 29.52 9.27 22.70
C PRO A 775 30.70 8.46 23.23
N ILE A 776 30.99 7.33 22.59
CA ILE A 776 32.22 6.59 22.86
C ILE A 776 33.38 7.48 22.40
N VAL A 777 34.20 7.95 23.35
CA VAL A 777 35.41 8.71 23.02
C VAL A 777 36.43 7.70 22.51
N GLY A 778 36.58 7.65 21.18
CA GLY A 778 37.59 6.85 20.49
C GLY A 778 38.97 7.47 20.55
#